data_AF-A0A8T6DX63-F1
#
_entry.id   AF-A0A8T6DX63-F1
#
_cell.length_a   1.000
_cell.length_b   1.000
_cell.length_c   1.000
_cell.angle_alpha   90.00
_cell.angle_beta   90.00
_cell.angle_gamma   90.00
#
_symmetry.space_group_name_H-M   'P 1'
#
loop_
_entity.id
_entity.type
_entity.pdbx_description
1 polymer ?
#
loop_
_entity_poly.entity_id
_entity_poly.type
_entity_poly.pdbx_seq_one_letter_code
_entity_poly.pdbx_strand_id
1 'polypeptide(L)'
;MTRTTSSIFTAIAAVAALAIAPSATGQSGTSVYEGDWPMYHGGEFSQRYSPLDQINADNVQELEIAWRFSTQGIGPDPVYNNPATPLEIDGILYTNVGSTRNVMALDATSGQILWIYRYQEGDRFDEAPRKGSGRGVAYWTDGEVKRVIDVSPGYHMVSLDAETGLPDPEFGDSGTVDLMVGVRNGDDPRYPYPDIGLSAPPFIMNDVIVVGAAHRTGGRPRSKFNTKGDIRGFDVRTGERLWTFHTIPEMGEVGYESWLDEGVDFTGNSGVWAPMSGDPELGHVYLPVEDPTGDYYGGDRPGANLFSSGIVALDVLTGERQWHFQFIHHDIWDWDVPAAPVLIDLPNGRDVVMSVTKQAWVYAFDRHTGEPIWPIVERPVPAGDVPNEWYSPTQPFPTWPEAFDVQGFDEDNLIDFTPELKALALEAIADFRLSPSIFTPPSLANAPDGTRGLLSLPSSTGGANWEGSAIDPETGILYVPSRTQLQVLALAKNPESDIDLSQGFGVRIPRIQGLEVVKPPYGRVTAIDMNSGDHLWWIANADTPERIANHPLMEGVDLQPTGVPTRAGVLLTKTLLFVAEGNGSADAGPTMRAVDKETGDIIAEIELPDNQVGLPFTYEHEGIQYLAMFVGGGTRGVAELVAYTLR
;
A
#
# COMPACT_ATOMS: atom_id res chain seq x y z
N MET A 1 45.48 61.48 -36.03
CA MET A 1 45.66 60.39 -35.04
C MET A 1 44.55 60.47 -34.03
N THR A 2 43.69 59.47 -34.10
CA THR A 2 42.39 59.30 -33.45
C THR A 2 42.56 58.56 -32.13
N ARG A 3 41.89 59.02 -31.06
CA ARG A 3 41.23 58.22 -30.00
C ARG A 3 40.95 59.11 -28.79
N THR A 4 39.69 59.46 -28.59
CA THR A 4 39.14 59.85 -27.29
C THR A 4 37.77 59.21 -27.17
N THR A 5 37.67 58.35 -26.16
CA THR A 5 36.52 57.56 -25.73
C THR A 5 35.38 58.45 -25.23
N SER A 6 34.17 58.22 -25.74
CA SER A 6 32.92 58.74 -25.18
C SER A 6 32.06 57.56 -24.75
N SER A 7 31.73 57.51 -23.46
CA SER A 7 30.91 56.49 -22.82
C SER A 7 29.44 56.85 -23.00
N ILE A 8 28.66 55.93 -23.58
CA ILE A 8 27.20 56.06 -23.76
C ILE A 8 26.49 55.42 -22.56
N PHE A 9 25.49 56.17 -22.06
CA PHE A 9 24.47 55.79 -21.10
C PHE A 9 23.66 54.56 -21.52
N THR A 10 23.33 53.67 -20.58
CA THR A 10 22.04 52.99 -20.57
C THR A 10 21.56 52.79 -19.13
N ALA A 11 20.50 53.50 -18.76
CA ALA A 11 19.72 53.24 -17.56
C ALA A 11 18.77 52.07 -17.85
N ILE A 12 18.82 51.01 -17.06
CA ILE A 12 17.85 49.91 -17.11
C ILE A 12 16.82 50.18 -16.01
N ALA A 13 15.59 50.42 -16.44
CA ALA A 13 14.42 50.51 -15.58
C ALA A 13 14.05 49.10 -15.10
N ALA A 14 14.03 48.90 -13.78
CA ALA A 14 13.51 47.68 -13.16
C ALA A 14 11.98 47.75 -13.17
N VAL A 15 11.35 46.91 -14.00
CA VAL A 15 9.92 46.59 -13.89
C VAL A 15 9.82 45.44 -12.90
N ALA A 16 9.25 45.71 -11.73
CA ALA A 16 8.84 44.68 -10.78
C ALA A 16 7.64 43.94 -11.38
N ALA A 17 7.88 42.76 -11.96
CA ALA A 17 6.83 41.80 -12.23
C ALA A 17 6.48 41.12 -10.89
N LEU A 18 5.30 41.40 -10.35
CA LEU A 18 4.68 40.49 -9.39
C LEU A 18 4.48 39.16 -10.13
N ALA A 19 5.27 38.16 -9.76
CA ALA A 19 4.94 36.78 -10.07
C ALA A 19 3.67 36.43 -9.29
N ILE A 20 2.53 36.49 -9.97
CA ILE A 20 1.35 35.76 -9.54
C ILE A 20 1.73 34.30 -9.79
N ALA A 21 2.14 33.58 -8.76
CA ALA A 21 2.20 32.12 -8.84
C ALA A 21 0.78 31.68 -9.22
N PRO A 22 0.58 30.89 -10.29
CA PRO A 22 -0.70 30.26 -10.50
C PRO A 22 -1.01 29.47 -9.23
N SER A 23 -2.13 29.77 -8.59
CA SER A 23 -2.69 28.89 -7.58
C SER A 23 -2.75 27.51 -8.23
N ALA A 24 -2.13 26.51 -7.61
CA ALA A 24 -2.22 25.13 -8.05
C ALA A 24 -3.70 24.73 -8.00
N THR A 25 -4.42 24.91 -9.11
CA THR A 25 -5.71 24.27 -9.33
C THR A 25 -5.42 22.78 -9.34
N GLY A 26 -5.95 22.03 -8.37
CA GLY A 26 -5.75 20.59 -8.28
C GLY A 26 -6.05 19.91 -9.62
N GLN A 27 -5.25 18.91 -9.97
CA GLN A 27 -5.32 18.27 -11.29
C GLN A 27 -6.63 17.50 -11.53
N SER A 28 -7.37 17.23 -10.46
CA SER A 28 -8.74 16.71 -10.47
C SER A 28 -9.81 17.78 -10.76
N GLY A 29 -9.48 19.06 -10.71
CA GLY A 29 -10.43 20.17 -10.83
C GLY A 29 -11.37 20.34 -9.62
N THR A 30 -11.18 19.52 -8.57
CA THR A 30 -11.96 19.48 -7.32
C THR A 30 -11.08 18.97 -6.16
N SER A 31 -11.58 18.94 -4.93
CA SER A 31 -10.87 18.45 -3.74
C SER A 31 -11.79 17.90 -2.65
N VAL A 32 -11.23 17.22 -1.65
CA VAL A 32 -11.98 16.84 -0.43
C VAL A 32 -12.56 18.02 0.33
N TYR A 33 -12.02 19.22 0.15
CA TYR A 33 -12.54 20.45 0.76
C TYR A 33 -13.77 21.01 0.03
N GLU A 34 -14.04 20.54 -1.18
CA GLU A 34 -15.25 20.86 -1.95
C GLU A 34 -16.34 19.78 -1.79
N GLY A 35 -16.05 18.71 -1.06
CA GLY A 35 -16.97 17.60 -0.78
C GLY A 35 -16.65 16.32 -1.56
N ASP A 36 -15.82 16.39 -2.59
CA ASP A 36 -15.53 15.26 -3.47
C ASP A 36 -14.49 14.27 -2.89
N TRP A 37 -14.27 13.12 -3.55
CA TRP A 37 -13.17 12.19 -3.27
C TRP A 37 -12.36 11.90 -4.55
N PRO A 38 -11.55 12.85 -5.04
CA PRO A 38 -11.02 12.83 -6.41
C PRO A 38 -9.87 11.85 -6.65
N MET A 39 -9.24 11.33 -5.60
CA MET A 39 -8.10 10.40 -5.70
C MET A 39 -8.27 9.22 -4.76
N TYR A 40 -7.52 8.13 -5.01
CA TYR A 40 -7.59 6.89 -4.23
C TYR A 40 -7.56 7.10 -2.70
N HIS A 41 -6.78 8.08 -2.24
CA HIS A 41 -6.63 8.46 -0.84
C HIS A 41 -7.16 9.88 -0.52
N GLY A 42 -8.06 10.41 -1.34
CA GLY A 42 -8.66 11.74 -1.21
C GLY A 42 -7.85 12.86 -1.90
N GLY A 43 -6.52 12.74 -1.98
CA GLY A 43 -5.67 13.70 -2.69
C GLY A 43 -4.24 13.20 -2.85
N GLU A 44 -3.39 14.03 -3.45
CA GLU A 44 -2.00 13.71 -3.82
C GLU A 44 -1.15 13.36 -2.59
N PHE A 45 -1.46 13.97 -1.43
CA PHE A 45 -0.74 13.74 -0.17
C PHE A 45 -1.10 12.42 0.52
N SER A 46 -2.08 11.66 -0.01
CA SER A 46 -2.49 10.35 0.52
C SER A 46 -2.94 10.33 1.99
N GLN A 47 -3.59 11.39 2.46
CA GLN A 47 -3.93 11.55 3.88
C GLN A 47 -5.14 10.72 4.35
N ARG A 48 -6.01 10.28 3.42
CA ARG A 48 -7.29 9.61 3.72
C ARG A 48 -8.16 10.41 4.71
N TYR A 49 -8.11 11.73 4.58
CA TYR A 49 -8.85 12.70 5.38
C TYR A 49 -9.92 13.40 4.56
N SER A 50 -11.08 13.64 5.16
CA SER A 50 -12.10 14.55 4.65
C SER A 50 -12.47 15.60 5.70
N PRO A 51 -12.61 16.89 5.33
CA PRO A 51 -13.03 17.95 6.24
C PRO A 51 -14.54 17.93 6.53
N LEU A 52 -15.32 17.04 5.90
CA LEU A 52 -16.75 16.92 6.12
C LEU A 52 -17.07 16.53 7.56
N ASP A 53 -18.09 17.17 8.13
CA ASP A 53 -18.48 17.03 9.54
C ASP A 53 -19.99 16.85 9.76
N GLN A 54 -20.78 16.58 8.69
CA GLN A 54 -22.21 16.30 8.82
C GLN A 54 -22.45 15.03 9.65
N ILE A 55 -21.67 13.97 9.39
CA ILE A 55 -21.60 12.77 10.22
C ILE A 55 -20.62 13.03 11.35
N ASN A 56 -21.08 12.95 12.60
CA ASN A 56 -20.30 13.24 13.79
C ASN A 56 -20.78 12.42 14.99
N ALA A 57 -20.15 12.61 16.15
CA ALA A 57 -20.40 11.81 17.35
C ALA A 57 -21.86 11.86 17.86
N ASP A 58 -22.62 12.91 17.55
CA ASP A 58 -23.99 13.06 18.02
C ASP A 58 -24.99 12.24 17.20
N ASN A 59 -24.69 11.97 15.92
CA ASN A 59 -25.63 11.42 14.95
C ASN A 59 -25.14 10.18 14.21
N VAL A 60 -23.89 9.75 14.37
CA VAL A 60 -23.31 8.62 13.62
C VAL A 60 -24.07 7.30 13.82
N GLN A 61 -24.72 7.10 14.97
CA GLN A 61 -25.59 5.93 15.20
C GLN A 61 -26.88 5.92 14.34
N GLU A 62 -27.20 7.03 13.66
CA GLU A 62 -28.40 7.18 12.81
C GLU A 62 -28.09 6.87 11.34
N LEU A 63 -26.85 6.48 11.00
CA LEU A 63 -26.49 6.10 9.64
C LEU A 63 -27.33 4.91 9.15
N GLU A 64 -27.88 5.05 7.95
CA GLU A 64 -28.60 4.00 7.25
C GLU A 64 -28.05 3.82 5.84
N ILE A 65 -28.20 2.60 5.29
CA ILE A 65 -27.86 2.33 3.89
C ILE A 65 -28.75 3.20 2.99
N ALA A 66 -28.12 4.09 2.22
CA ALA A 66 -28.76 4.90 1.20
C ALA A 66 -29.04 4.06 -0.06
N TRP A 67 -28.02 3.35 -0.54
CA TRP A 67 -28.09 2.50 -1.73
C TRP A 67 -27.00 1.43 -1.73
N ARG A 68 -27.15 0.44 -2.62
CA ARG A 68 -26.21 -0.68 -2.81
C ARG A 68 -26.04 -0.97 -4.29
N PHE A 69 -24.83 -1.32 -4.70
CA PHE A 69 -24.49 -1.76 -6.05
C PHE A 69 -23.77 -3.12 -6.00
N SER A 70 -24.36 -4.14 -6.60
CA SER A 70 -23.82 -5.51 -6.61
C SER A 70 -22.89 -5.75 -7.79
N THR A 71 -21.72 -6.37 -7.59
CA THR A 71 -20.84 -6.73 -8.71
C THR A 71 -21.24 -8.05 -9.41
N GLN A 72 -22.38 -8.63 -9.04
CA GLN A 72 -22.87 -9.90 -9.59
C GLN A 72 -23.01 -9.85 -11.11
N GLY A 73 -22.43 -10.84 -11.80
CA GLY A 73 -22.54 -10.97 -13.26
C GLY A 73 -21.56 -10.09 -14.05
N ILE A 74 -20.62 -9.41 -13.39
CA ILE A 74 -19.59 -8.61 -14.05
C ILE A 74 -18.26 -9.38 -14.07
N GLY A 75 -17.77 -9.66 -15.28
CA GLY A 75 -16.60 -10.49 -15.51
C GLY A 75 -16.94 -11.98 -15.67
N PRO A 76 -15.95 -12.82 -15.99
CA PRO A 76 -16.14 -14.26 -16.23
C PRO A 76 -16.50 -15.04 -14.96
N ASP A 77 -16.02 -14.59 -13.79
CA ASP A 77 -16.17 -15.27 -12.51
C ASP A 77 -16.65 -14.32 -11.41
N PRO A 78 -17.44 -14.79 -10.44
CA PRO A 78 -17.80 -14.03 -9.26
C PRO A 78 -16.56 -13.54 -8.49
N VAL A 79 -16.50 -12.25 -8.21
CA VAL A 79 -15.47 -11.64 -7.37
C VAL A 79 -16.04 -11.35 -5.99
N TYR A 80 -15.46 -11.95 -4.96
CA TYR A 80 -15.89 -11.78 -3.57
C TYR A 80 -15.13 -10.68 -2.85
N ASN A 81 -13.92 -10.36 -3.32
CA ASN A 81 -13.04 -9.35 -2.75
C ASN A 81 -12.76 -8.29 -3.81
N ASN A 82 -13.36 -7.11 -3.67
CA ASN A 82 -13.06 -5.95 -4.49
C ASN A 82 -12.36 -4.88 -3.64
N PRO A 83 -11.02 -4.75 -3.71
CA PRO A 83 -10.28 -3.80 -2.90
C PRO A 83 -10.32 -2.36 -3.42
N ALA A 84 -11.16 -2.08 -4.43
CA ALA A 84 -11.24 -0.75 -5.01
C ALA A 84 -11.72 0.30 -4.00
N THR A 85 -11.15 1.50 -4.09
CA THR A 85 -11.74 2.72 -3.52
C THR A 85 -12.20 3.57 -4.70
N PRO A 86 -13.52 3.73 -4.91
CA PRO A 86 -14.05 4.62 -5.93
C PRO A 86 -13.54 6.05 -5.77
N LEU A 87 -13.38 6.75 -6.90
CA LEU A 87 -13.28 8.20 -6.91
C LEU A 87 -14.68 8.80 -6.98
N GLU A 88 -14.95 9.88 -6.27
CA GLU A 88 -16.18 10.65 -6.40
C GLU A 88 -15.86 12.07 -6.86
N ILE A 89 -16.50 12.50 -7.95
CA ILE A 89 -16.30 13.81 -8.57
C ILE A 89 -17.64 14.25 -9.17
N ASP A 90 -18.13 15.42 -8.77
CA ASP A 90 -19.35 16.03 -9.33
C ASP A 90 -20.60 15.10 -9.33
N GLY A 91 -20.74 14.19 -8.35
CA GLY A 91 -21.86 13.24 -8.27
C GLY A 91 -21.67 11.94 -9.05
N ILE A 92 -20.48 11.67 -9.57
CA ILE A 92 -20.15 10.45 -10.32
C ILE A 92 -19.07 9.66 -9.58
N LEU A 93 -19.34 8.39 -9.36
CA LEU A 93 -18.39 7.42 -8.82
C LEU A 93 -17.66 6.68 -9.95
N TYR A 94 -16.33 6.74 -9.96
CA TYR A 94 -15.49 5.98 -10.89
C TYR A 94 -14.76 4.85 -10.16
N THR A 95 -14.91 3.61 -10.62
CA THR A 95 -14.29 2.44 -9.96
C THR A 95 -14.05 1.29 -10.90
N ASN A 96 -13.17 0.37 -10.50
CA ASN A 96 -13.05 -0.93 -11.15
C ASN A 96 -13.93 -2.00 -10.48
N VAL A 97 -14.33 -3.00 -11.27
CA VAL A 97 -15.08 -4.18 -10.83
C VAL A 97 -14.76 -5.43 -11.65
N GLY A 98 -14.99 -6.60 -11.05
CA GLY A 98 -14.85 -7.90 -11.72
C GLY A 98 -13.41 -8.35 -11.95
N SER A 99 -13.21 -9.63 -12.29
CA SER A 99 -11.86 -10.20 -12.40
C SER A 99 -11.06 -9.66 -13.59
N THR A 100 -11.76 -9.10 -14.58
CA THR A 100 -11.21 -8.45 -15.78
C THR A 100 -10.96 -6.94 -15.61
N ARG A 101 -11.10 -6.39 -14.40
CA ARG A 101 -10.90 -4.94 -14.11
C ARG A 101 -11.70 -4.04 -15.05
N ASN A 102 -13.01 -4.25 -15.12
CA ASN A 102 -13.87 -3.36 -15.90
C ASN A 102 -13.95 -2.01 -15.18
N VAL A 103 -13.88 -0.91 -15.92
CA VAL A 103 -14.06 0.44 -15.38
C VAL A 103 -15.53 0.82 -15.46
N MET A 104 -16.06 1.45 -14.42
CA MET A 104 -17.45 1.89 -14.35
C MET A 104 -17.56 3.32 -13.87
N ALA A 105 -18.56 4.02 -14.39
CA ALA A 105 -19.13 5.22 -13.77
C ALA A 105 -20.51 4.90 -13.20
N LEU A 106 -20.75 5.29 -11.96
CA LEU A 106 -22.02 5.14 -11.26
C LEU A 106 -22.52 6.51 -10.79
N ASP A 107 -23.83 6.72 -10.78
CA ASP A 107 -24.45 7.85 -10.10
C ASP A 107 -24.23 7.73 -8.58
N ALA A 108 -23.68 8.77 -7.95
CA ALA A 108 -23.27 8.74 -6.55
C ALA A 108 -24.45 8.73 -5.55
N THR A 109 -25.67 9.03 -5.99
CA THR A 109 -26.87 9.06 -5.12
C THR A 109 -27.67 7.77 -5.15
N SER A 110 -27.44 6.92 -6.16
CA SER A 110 -28.27 5.75 -6.44
C SER A 110 -27.49 4.47 -6.76
N GLY A 111 -26.21 4.59 -7.10
CA GLY A 111 -25.41 3.48 -7.64
C GLY A 111 -25.82 3.05 -9.04
N GLN A 112 -26.61 3.86 -9.77
CA GLN A 112 -27.03 3.56 -11.14
C GLN A 112 -25.82 3.57 -12.07
N ILE A 113 -25.64 2.51 -12.86
CA ILE A 113 -24.60 2.48 -13.89
C ILE A 113 -24.88 3.53 -14.96
N LEU A 114 -23.94 4.47 -15.13
CA LEU A 114 -23.92 5.45 -16.21
C LEU A 114 -23.26 4.86 -17.46
N TRP A 115 -22.08 4.25 -17.28
CA TRP A 115 -21.38 3.50 -18.31
C TRP A 115 -20.46 2.42 -17.72
N ILE A 116 -20.10 1.44 -18.56
CA ILE A 116 -19.12 0.40 -18.25
C ILE A 116 -18.17 0.25 -19.45
N TYR A 117 -16.87 0.22 -19.16
CA TYR A 117 -15.83 -0.14 -20.10
C TYR A 117 -15.20 -1.48 -19.72
N ARG A 118 -15.08 -2.38 -20.68
CA ARG A 118 -14.37 -3.66 -20.54
C ARG A 118 -13.33 -3.78 -21.64
N TYR A 119 -12.09 -3.97 -21.24
CA TYR A 119 -11.02 -4.31 -22.17
C TYR A 119 -10.98 -5.81 -22.48
N GLN A 120 -10.60 -6.17 -23.70
CA GLN A 120 -10.59 -7.57 -24.17
C GLN A 120 -9.16 -7.97 -24.55
N GLU A 121 -8.45 -8.57 -23.60
CA GLU A 121 -7.00 -8.81 -23.71
C GLU A 121 -6.63 -10.20 -24.23
N GLY A 122 -7.62 -11.09 -24.40
CA GLY A 122 -7.40 -12.49 -24.80
C GLY A 122 -6.43 -13.21 -23.86
N ASP A 123 -5.52 -14.01 -24.43
CA ASP A 123 -4.55 -14.83 -23.70
C ASP A 123 -3.64 -13.99 -22.77
N ARG A 124 -3.48 -12.68 -23.03
CA ARG A 124 -2.71 -11.79 -22.16
C ARG A 124 -3.39 -11.56 -20.80
N PHE A 125 -4.72 -11.59 -20.73
CA PHE A 125 -5.43 -11.64 -19.45
C PHE A 125 -5.21 -12.99 -18.74
N ASP A 126 -5.16 -14.08 -19.49
CA ASP A 126 -5.00 -15.42 -18.92
C ASP A 126 -3.63 -15.60 -18.26
N GLU A 127 -2.59 -14.96 -18.79
CA GLU A 127 -1.23 -15.00 -18.25
C GLU A 127 -0.90 -13.86 -17.27
N ALA A 128 -1.76 -12.85 -17.17
CA ALA A 128 -1.55 -11.67 -16.33
C ALA A 128 -1.22 -12.02 -14.87
N PRO A 129 -0.14 -11.45 -14.28
CA PRO A 129 0.25 -11.72 -12.90
C PRO A 129 -0.70 -11.08 -11.86
N ARG A 130 -1.42 -10.02 -12.25
CA ARG A 130 -2.30 -9.25 -11.36
C ARG A 130 -3.70 -9.13 -11.95
N LYS A 131 -4.52 -10.16 -11.73
CA LYS A 131 -5.95 -10.18 -12.07
C LYS A 131 -6.80 -9.63 -10.92
N GLY A 132 -8.11 -9.57 -11.12
CA GLY A 132 -9.04 -9.01 -10.14
C GLY A 132 -9.43 -7.59 -10.49
N SER A 133 -10.29 -6.99 -9.67
CA SER A 133 -10.78 -5.64 -9.89
C SER A 133 -9.68 -4.58 -9.80
N GLY A 134 -8.53 -4.85 -9.18
CA GLY A 134 -7.56 -3.78 -8.88
C GLY A 134 -8.06 -2.89 -7.73
N ARG A 135 -7.32 -1.83 -7.42
CA ARG A 135 -7.61 -0.94 -6.27
C ARG A 135 -8.31 0.36 -6.62
N GLY A 136 -8.58 0.64 -7.89
CA GLY A 136 -9.23 1.87 -8.30
C GLY A 136 -8.64 2.40 -9.59
N VAL A 137 -9.19 3.52 -10.03
CA VAL A 137 -8.77 4.25 -11.23
C VAL A 137 -8.11 5.57 -10.85
N ALA A 138 -7.54 6.26 -11.82
CA ALA A 138 -7.11 7.65 -11.69
C ALA A 138 -7.99 8.58 -12.53
N TYR A 139 -8.02 9.85 -12.17
CA TYR A 139 -8.78 10.87 -12.88
C TYR A 139 -7.88 12.06 -13.23
N TRP A 140 -8.15 12.69 -14.37
CA TRP A 140 -7.44 13.87 -14.83
C TRP A 140 -8.38 14.88 -15.50
N THR A 141 -8.14 16.16 -15.28
CA THR A 141 -8.76 17.24 -16.05
C THR A 141 -7.87 18.49 -16.17
N ASP A 142 -8.05 19.24 -17.25
CA ASP A 142 -7.55 20.61 -17.40
C ASP A 142 -8.67 21.67 -17.28
N GLY A 143 -9.85 21.27 -16.81
CA GLY A 143 -11.05 22.09 -16.73
C GLY A 143 -11.93 22.07 -17.98
N GLU A 144 -11.41 21.60 -19.13
CA GLU A 144 -12.19 21.42 -20.36
C GLU A 144 -12.38 19.93 -20.68
N VAL A 145 -11.31 19.14 -20.55
CA VAL A 145 -11.30 17.70 -20.84
C VAL A 145 -11.28 16.93 -19.52
N LYS A 146 -12.11 15.89 -19.40
CA LYS A 146 -12.18 15.01 -18.22
C LYS A 146 -11.86 13.57 -18.63
N ARG A 147 -10.91 12.92 -17.93
CA ARG A 147 -10.44 11.57 -18.24
C ARG A 147 -10.39 10.67 -17.03
N VAL A 148 -10.75 9.41 -17.23
CA VAL A 148 -10.52 8.30 -16.31
C VAL A 148 -9.41 7.43 -16.90
N ILE A 149 -8.34 7.21 -16.13
CA ILE A 149 -7.18 6.41 -16.52
C ILE A 149 -7.14 5.13 -15.69
N ASP A 150 -6.89 3.99 -16.34
CA ASP A 150 -6.72 2.69 -15.67
C ASP A 150 -5.57 1.90 -16.30
N VAL A 151 -5.03 0.93 -15.57
CA VAL A 151 -4.10 -0.07 -16.11
C VAL A 151 -4.76 -1.44 -16.03
N SER A 152 -4.99 -2.10 -17.16
CA SER A 152 -5.63 -3.40 -17.25
C SER A 152 -4.77 -4.54 -16.65
N PRO A 153 -5.35 -5.73 -16.37
CA PRO A 153 -4.60 -6.89 -15.88
C PRO A 153 -3.46 -7.29 -16.81
N GLY A 154 -3.67 -7.25 -18.12
CA GLY A 154 -2.63 -7.48 -19.12
C GLY A 154 -1.65 -6.32 -19.28
N TYR A 155 -1.67 -5.29 -18.44
CA TYR A 155 -0.70 -4.19 -18.46
C TYR A 155 -0.81 -3.31 -19.72
N HIS A 156 -2.05 -2.91 -20.04
CA HIS A 156 -2.33 -1.80 -20.96
C HIS A 156 -2.84 -0.62 -20.15
N MET A 157 -2.31 0.57 -20.40
CA MET A 157 -2.89 1.80 -19.86
C MET A 157 -3.98 2.28 -20.81
N VAL A 158 -5.14 2.62 -20.26
CA VAL A 158 -6.29 3.11 -21.04
C VAL A 158 -6.68 4.51 -20.57
N SER A 159 -7.04 5.39 -21.50
CA SER A 159 -7.63 6.70 -21.22
C SER A 159 -9.06 6.71 -21.73
N LEU A 160 -10.01 7.03 -20.85
CA LEU A 160 -11.44 7.04 -21.16
C LEU A 160 -12.01 8.43 -20.93
N ASP A 161 -12.90 8.86 -21.81
CA ASP A 161 -13.74 10.03 -21.58
C ASP A 161 -14.62 9.82 -20.34
N ALA A 162 -14.53 10.73 -19.36
CA ALA A 162 -15.15 10.53 -18.06
C ALA A 162 -16.69 10.52 -18.10
N GLU A 163 -17.30 11.18 -19.08
CA GLU A 163 -18.76 11.25 -19.23
C GLU A 163 -19.32 10.03 -19.97
N THR A 164 -18.60 9.53 -20.98
CA THR A 164 -19.12 8.52 -21.90
C THR A 164 -18.51 7.13 -21.75
N GLY A 165 -17.34 7.02 -21.11
CA GLY A 165 -16.56 5.79 -21.01
C GLY A 165 -15.95 5.33 -22.33
N LEU A 166 -15.96 6.18 -23.37
CA LEU A 166 -15.34 5.88 -24.66
C LEU A 166 -13.82 6.11 -24.58
N PRO A 167 -13.00 5.28 -25.24
CA PRO A 167 -11.55 5.50 -25.31
C PRO A 167 -11.21 6.87 -25.91
N ASP A 168 -10.23 7.56 -25.32
CA ASP A 168 -9.72 8.83 -25.80
C ASP A 168 -8.94 8.64 -27.11
N PRO A 169 -9.44 9.09 -28.28
CA PRO A 169 -8.81 8.82 -29.55
C PRO A 169 -7.41 9.44 -29.70
N GLU A 170 -7.07 10.45 -28.90
CA GLU A 170 -5.78 11.14 -28.96
C GLU A 170 -4.70 10.51 -28.06
N PHE A 171 -5.06 9.51 -27.25
CA PHE A 171 -4.16 8.87 -26.29
C PHE A 171 -3.60 7.54 -26.83
N GLY A 172 -2.28 7.46 -27.02
CA GLY A 172 -1.59 6.26 -27.50
C GLY A 172 -2.13 5.76 -28.83
N ASP A 173 -2.41 4.46 -28.92
CA ASP A 173 -3.15 3.85 -30.02
C ASP A 173 -4.64 3.84 -29.70
N SER A 174 -5.33 4.90 -30.13
CA SER A 174 -6.80 5.06 -30.05
C SER A 174 -7.39 4.82 -28.65
N GLY A 175 -6.74 5.38 -27.62
CA GLY A 175 -7.14 5.32 -26.22
C GLY A 175 -6.32 4.36 -25.37
N THR A 176 -5.29 3.72 -25.93
CA THR A 176 -4.52 2.67 -25.23
C THR A 176 -3.01 2.80 -25.43
N VAL A 177 -2.24 2.51 -24.38
CA VAL A 177 -0.78 2.38 -24.42
C VAL A 177 -0.39 0.98 -23.94
N ASP A 178 0.35 0.24 -24.76
CA ASP A 178 0.91 -1.05 -24.36
C ASP A 178 2.15 -0.84 -23.47
N LEU A 179 1.98 -1.08 -22.17
CA LEU A 179 3.03 -0.89 -21.19
C LEU A 179 4.08 -2.01 -21.19
N MET A 180 3.88 -3.13 -21.89
CA MET A 180 4.94 -4.14 -22.05
C MET A 180 6.02 -3.68 -23.05
N VAL A 181 5.73 -2.68 -23.88
CA VAL A 181 6.73 -2.16 -24.84
C VAL A 181 7.87 -1.47 -24.10
N GLY A 182 9.08 -2.02 -24.26
CA GLY A 182 10.31 -1.48 -23.70
C GLY A 182 10.54 -1.81 -22.23
N VAL A 183 9.84 -2.80 -21.65
CA VAL A 183 10.22 -3.34 -20.34
C VAL A 183 11.53 -4.13 -20.44
N ARG A 184 12.39 -4.03 -19.45
CA ARG A 184 13.65 -4.78 -19.39
C ARG A 184 13.43 -6.18 -18.83
N ASN A 185 14.21 -7.15 -19.33
CA ASN A 185 14.06 -8.58 -19.02
C ASN A 185 12.67 -9.15 -19.36
N GLY A 186 11.95 -8.54 -20.31
CA GLY A 186 10.60 -8.99 -20.71
C GLY A 186 10.57 -10.07 -21.80
N ASP A 187 11.70 -10.42 -22.39
CA ASP A 187 11.83 -11.33 -23.52
C ASP A 187 12.20 -12.78 -23.11
N ASP A 188 11.78 -13.20 -21.91
CA ASP A 188 12.01 -14.56 -21.42
C ASP A 188 11.33 -15.61 -22.31
N PRO A 189 12.08 -16.47 -23.03
CA PRO A 189 11.51 -17.44 -23.95
C PRO A 189 10.72 -18.56 -23.25
N ARG A 190 10.76 -18.65 -21.92
CA ARG A 190 10.00 -19.62 -21.14
C ARG A 190 8.51 -19.26 -21.04
N TYR A 191 8.16 -17.99 -21.25
CA TYR A 191 6.80 -17.48 -21.07
C TYR A 191 6.34 -16.67 -22.29
N PRO A 192 5.03 -16.66 -22.59
CA PRO A 192 4.50 -15.91 -23.72
C PRO A 192 4.49 -14.39 -23.51
N TYR A 193 4.50 -13.93 -22.25
CA TYR A 193 4.46 -12.52 -21.87
C TYR A 193 5.40 -12.24 -20.69
N PRO A 194 5.94 -11.01 -20.56
CA PRO A 194 6.62 -10.56 -19.35
C PRO A 194 5.75 -10.75 -18.10
N ASP A 195 6.36 -11.15 -16.99
CA ASP A 195 5.67 -11.35 -15.71
C ASP A 195 5.46 -10.03 -14.96
N ILE A 196 4.72 -9.11 -15.58
CA ILE A 196 4.49 -7.74 -15.08
C ILE A 196 3.02 -7.35 -15.24
N GLY A 197 2.51 -6.61 -14.27
CA GLY A 197 1.17 -6.03 -14.25
C GLY A 197 1.11 -4.86 -13.28
N LEU A 198 -0.10 -4.46 -12.90
CA LEU A 198 -0.31 -3.47 -11.84
C LEU A 198 -1.57 -3.82 -11.04
N SER A 199 -1.57 -3.46 -9.76
CA SER A 199 -2.71 -3.67 -8.86
C SER A 199 -3.25 -2.38 -8.23
N ALA A 200 -2.40 -1.37 -8.02
CA ALA A 200 -2.82 -0.01 -7.67
C ALA A 200 -3.29 0.77 -8.92
N PRO A 201 -4.10 1.84 -8.76
CA PRO A 201 -4.27 2.82 -9.84
C PRO A 201 -2.91 3.42 -10.24
N PRO A 202 -2.73 3.87 -11.50
CA PRO A 202 -1.63 4.77 -11.82
C PRO A 202 -1.78 6.08 -11.02
N PHE A 203 -0.67 6.78 -10.79
CA PHE A 203 -0.70 8.10 -10.13
C PHE A 203 -0.65 9.20 -11.17
N ILE A 204 -1.35 10.31 -10.97
CA ILE A 204 -1.32 11.44 -11.90
C ILE A 204 -0.99 12.70 -11.09
N MET A 205 0.04 13.42 -11.53
CA MET A 205 0.43 14.72 -10.98
C MET A 205 1.07 15.57 -12.09
N ASN A 206 0.77 16.87 -12.15
CA ASN A 206 1.40 17.82 -13.07
C ASN A 206 1.43 17.36 -14.55
N ASP A 207 0.28 16.88 -15.03
CA ASP A 207 0.04 16.33 -16.37
C ASP A 207 0.87 15.09 -16.75
N VAL A 208 1.45 14.41 -15.76
CA VAL A 208 2.17 13.15 -15.94
C VAL A 208 1.46 12.00 -15.24
N ILE A 209 1.22 10.93 -15.98
CA ILE A 209 0.81 9.63 -15.44
C ILE A 209 2.07 8.86 -15.04
N VAL A 210 2.21 8.53 -13.77
CA VAL A 210 3.26 7.67 -13.23
C VAL A 210 2.72 6.26 -13.06
N VAL A 211 3.32 5.31 -13.77
CA VAL A 211 2.89 3.92 -13.80
C VAL A 211 3.87 3.04 -13.03
N GLY A 212 3.35 2.37 -12.00
CA GLY A 212 4.07 1.36 -11.23
C GLY A 212 4.14 -0.01 -11.90
N ALA A 213 4.68 -0.98 -11.18
CA ALA A 213 4.83 -2.36 -11.65
C ALA A 213 4.61 -3.35 -10.50
N ALA A 214 3.97 -4.48 -10.80
CA ALA A 214 3.67 -5.53 -9.85
C ALA A 214 3.80 -6.90 -10.52
N HIS A 215 4.57 -7.79 -9.91
CA HIS A 215 4.92 -9.10 -10.47
C HIS A 215 4.02 -10.20 -9.91
N ARG A 216 4.15 -11.45 -10.39
CA ARG A 216 3.32 -12.54 -9.91
C ARG A 216 3.51 -12.77 -8.41
N THR A 217 2.39 -12.91 -7.71
CA THR A 217 2.41 -13.15 -6.26
C THR A 217 2.92 -14.55 -5.93
N GLY A 218 3.74 -14.65 -4.87
CA GLY A 218 3.97 -15.90 -4.15
C GLY A 218 5.44 -16.18 -3.86
N GLY A 219 5.71 -16.72 -2.66
CA GLY A 219 7.06 -16.97 -2.15
C GLY A 219 7.89 -18.07 -2.82
N ARG A 220 7.47 -18.53 -4.02
CA ARG A 220 8.17 -19.53 -4.84
C ARG A 220 8.27 -19.03 -6.27
N PRO A 221 9.12 -18.03 -6.55
CA PRO A 221 9.28 -17.52 -7.90
C PRO A 221 9.67 -18.64 -8.86
N ARG A 222 9.13 -18.59 -10.08
CA ARG A 222 9.38 -19.62 -11.11
C ARG A 222 10.84 -19.65 -11.57
N SER A 223 11.54 -18.53 -11.40
CA SER A 223 12.94 -18.39 -11.70
C SER A 223 13.55 -17.23 -10.92
N LYS A 224 14.88 -17.23 -10.77
CA LYS A 224 15.65 -16.04 -10.36
C LYS A 224 15.66 -14.94 -11.43
N PHE A 225 15.50 -15.30 -12.70
CA PHE A 225 15.34 -14.33 -13.79
C PHE A 225 13.90 -13.84 -13.81
N ASN A 226 13.70 -12.52 -13.76
CA ASN A 226 12.38 -11.92 -13.92
C ASN A 226 12.42 -10.55 -14.61
N THR A 227 11.25 -10.07 -15.04
CA THR A 227 11.05 -8.72 -15.61
C THR A 227 11.40 -7.66 -14.57
N LYS A 228 12.03 -6.57 -14.97
CA LYS A 228 12.36 -5.46 -14.06
C LYS A 228 11.15 -4.54 -13.86
N GLY A 229 10.92 -4.11 -12.62
CA GLY A 229 9.82 -3.27 -12.20
C GLY A 229 10.05 -1.77 -12.39
N ASP A 230 10.61 -1.36 -13.52
CA ASP A 230 10.94 0.05 -13.77
C ASP A 230 9.68 0.94 -13.75
N ILE A 231 9.83 2.16 -13.21
CA ILE A 231 8.75 3.14 -13.07
C ILE A 231 8.81 4.12 -14.23
N ARG A 232 7.66 4.44 -14.82
CA ARG A 232 7.61 5.22 -16.06
C ARG A 232 6.59 6.35 -15.96
N GLY A 233 6.98 7.51 -16.48
CA GLY A 233 6.12 8.68 -16.64
C GLY A 233 5.62 8.80 -18.07
N PHE A 234 4.35 9.15 -18.23
CA PHE A 234 3.70 9.34 -19.52
C PHE A 234 2.95 10.67 -19.54
N ASP A 235 2.95 11.34 -20.68
CA ASP A 235 2.11 12.51 -20.90
C ASP A 235 0.63 12.10 -20.84
N VAL A 236 -0.15 12.79 -20.00
CA VAL A 236 -1.55 12.41 -19.73
C VAL A 236 -2.48 12.59 -20.93
N ARG A 237 -2.13 13.46 -21.89
CA ARG A 237 -2.98 13.78 -23.05
C ARG A 237 -2.72 12.83 -24.21
N THR A 238 -1.46 12.49 -24.41
CA THR A 238 -0.98 11.75 -25.60
C THR A 238 -0.61 10.31 -25.30
N GLY A 239 -0.31 9.96 -24.04
CA GLY A 239 0.23 8.66 -23.67
C GLY A 239 1.69 8.45 -24.10
N GLU A 240 2.40 9.49 -24.55
CA GLU A 240 3.83 9.42 -24.86
C GLU A 240 4.64 9.18 -23.59
N ARG A 241 5.57 8.21 -23.62
CA ARG A 241 6.48 7.97 -22.49
C ARG A 241 7.50 9.11 -22.40
N LEU A 242 7.47 9.84 -21.29
CA LEU A 242 8.38 10.96 -21.01
C LEU A 242 9.70 10.48 -20.43
N TRP A 243 9.66 9.54 -19.50
CA TRP A 243 10.84 9.05 -18.78
C TRP A 243 10.66 7.62 -18.26
N THR A 244 11.78 6.98 -17.93
CA THR A 244 11.88 5.71 -17.21
C THR A 244 12.88 5.88 -16.08
N PHE A 245 12.49 5.49 -14.86
CA PHE A 245 13.38 5.34 -13.72
C PHE A 245 13.68 3.86 -13.48
N HIS A 246 14.95 3.50 -13.51
CA HIS A 246 15.42 2.14 -13.28
C HIS A 246 15.53 1.85 -11.78
N THR A 247 14.59 1.10 -11.22
CA THR A 247 14.63 0.70 -9.79
C THR A 247 15.72 -0.34 -9.53
N ILE A 248 15.99 -1.19 -10.53
CA ILE A 248 17.20 -2.01 -10.61
C ILE A 248 18.17 -1.31 -11.58
N PRO A 249 19.22 -0.65 -11.08
CA PRO A 249 20.08 0.23 -11.87
C PRO A 249 20.89 -0.52 -12.93
N GLU A 250 21.27 0.20 -13.98
CA GLU A 250 22.23 -0.23 -15.00
C GLU A 250 23.66 0.19 -14.65
N MET A 251 24.64 -0.41 -15.33
CA MET A 251 26.04 -0.06 -15.13
C MET A 251 26.28 1.44 -15.39
N GLY A 252 26.74 2.14 -14.36
CA GLY A 252 26.99 3.58 -14.38
C GLY A 252 25.89 4.43 -13.73
N GLU A 253 24.76 3.82 -13.37
CA GLU A 253 23.72 4.45 -12.57
C GLU A 253 24.01 4.29 -11.06
N VAL A 254 23.47 5.22 -10.25
CA VAL A 254 23.59 5.18 -8.79
C VAL A 254 22.94 3.89 -8.27
N GLY A 255 23.61 3.22 -7.33
CA GLY A 255 23.09 2.01 -6.69
C GLY A 255 23.53 0.72 -7.38
N TYR A 256 24.06 0.77 -8.61
CA TYR A 256 24.57 -0.41 -9.33
C TYR A 256 25.64 -1.15 -8.51
N GLU A 257 26.51 -0.41 -7.82
CA GLU A 257 27.56 -0.95 -6.96
C GLU A 257 27.05 -1.75 -5.75
N SER A 258 25.77 -1.60 -5.40
CA SER A 258 25.13 -2.33 -4.32
C SER A 258 24.67 -3.73 -4.72
N TRP A 259 24.68 -4.04 -6.02
CA TRP A 259 24.41 -5.37 -6.56
C TRP A 259 25.74 -6.05 -6.82
N LEU A 260 26.03 -7.09 -6.04
CA LEU A 260 27.27 -7.84 -6.15
C LEU A 260 27.11 -8.96 -7.19
N ASP A 261 28.24 -9.38 -7.74
CA ASP A 261 28.32 -10.40 -8.78
C ASP A 261 27.41 -10.08 -9.99
N GLU A 262 26.80 -11.08 -10.61
CA GLU A 262 25.94 -10.94 -11.80
C GLU A 262 24.45 -10.80 -11.45
N GLY A 263 24.11 -10.59 -10.16
CA GLY A 263 22.72 -10.60 -9.68
C GLY A 263 21.83 -9.54 -10.34
N VAL A 264 22.39 -8.37 -10.65
CA VAL A 264 21.70 -7.25 -11.29
C VAL A 264 21.20 -7.58 -12.70
N ASP A 265 21.84 -8.51 -13.42
CA ASP A 265 21.55 -8.74 -14.84
C ASP A 265 20.23 -9.50 -15.04
N PHE A 266 19.96 -10.49 -14.18
CA PHE A 266 18.77 -11.34 -14.30
C PHE A 266 17.65 -10.99 -13.32
N THR A 267 17.97 -10.41 -12.16
CA THR A 267 16.95 -10.11 -11.15
C THR A 267 15.92 -9.12 -11.67
N GLY A 268 14.66 -9.39 -11.36
CA GLY A 268 13.52 -8.52 -11.64
C GLY A 268 12.79 -8.09 -10.37
N ASN A 269 11.49 -7.84 -10.46
CA ASN A 269 10.71 -7.19 -9.41
C ASN A 269 11.23 -5.78 -9.11
N SER A 270 11.32 -5.39 -7.83
CA SER A 270 11.61 -4.02 -7.39
C SER A 270 10.70 -2.99 -8.07
N GLY A 271 9.43 -3.35 -8.28
CA GLY A 271 8.39 -2.45 -8.76
C GLY A 271 7.73 -1.63 -7.66
N VAL A 272 6.74 -0.84 -8.06
CA VAL A 272 5.83 -0.12 -7.16
C VAL A 272 4.43 -0.67 -7.40
N TRP A 273 4.03 -1.65 -6.59
CA TRP A 273 2.70 -2.27 -6.69
C TRP A 273 1.64 -1.57 -5.85
N ALA A 274 2.09 -0.83 -4.84
CA ALA A 274 1.29 -0.02 -3.94
C ALA A 274 0.95 1.34 -4.59
N PRO A 275 -0.09 2.05 -4.11
CA PRO A 275 -0.36 3.41 -4.55
C PRO A 275 0.81 4.35 -4.24
N MET A 276 0.92 5.44 -5.00
CA MET A 276 1.94 6.48 -4.81
C MET A 276 1.30 7.75 -4.23
N SER A 277 2.15 8.70 -3.86
CA SER A 277 1.76 10.05 -3.45
C SER A 277 2.71 11.08 -4.06
N GLY A 278 2.34 12.35 -4.00
CA GLY A 278 3.14 13.42 -4.56
C GLY A 278 2.84 14.78 -3.95
N ASP A 279 3.78 15.69 -4.15
CA ASP A 279 3.65 17.10 -3.83
C ASP A 279 3.66 17.91 -5.14
N PRO A 280 2.49 18.40 -5.61
CA PRO A 280 2.38 19.12 -6.87
C PRO A 280 3.21 20.40 -6.91
N GLU A 281 3.34 21.10 -5.78
CA GLU A 281 4.08 22.36 -5.69
C GLU A 281 5.59 22.14 -5.76
N LEU A 282 6.07 21.11 -5.07
CA LEU A 282 7.45 20.70 -5.10
C LEU A 282 7.82 19.95 -6.40
N GLY A 283 6.83 19.35 -7.06
CA GLY A 283 7.01 18.53 -8.26
C GLY A 283 7.54 17.12 -7.98
N HIS A 284 7.51 16.67 -6.72
CA HIS A 284 8.06 15.37 -6.32
C HIS A 284 6.99 14.29 -6.24
N VAL A 285 7.21 13.15 -6.89
CA VAL A 285 6.45 11.90 -6.68
C VAL A 285 7.25 10.94 -5.79
N TYR A 286 6.59 10.29 -4.83
CA TYR A 286 7.21 9.40 -3.85
C TYR A 286 6.80 7.95 -4.12
N LEU A 287 7.81 7.11 -4.33
CA LEU A 287 7.67 5.74 -4.79
C LEU A 287 7.96 4.74 -3.67
N PRO A 288 6.97 3.97 -3.19
CA PRO A 288 7.20 2.84 -2.28
C PRO A 288 7.67 1.62 -3.07
N VAL A 289 8.98 1.37 -3.11
CA VAL A 289 9.60 0.33 -3.92
C VAL A 289 9.61 -1.02 -3.19
N GLU A 290 9.12 -2.06 -3.86
CA GLU A 290 9.08 -3.45 -3.37
C GLU A 290 10.48 -4.11 -3.38
N ASP A 291 10.56 -5.32 -2.84
CA ASP A 291 11.78 -6.12 -2.83
C ASP A 291 12.12 -6.70 -4.23
N PRO A 292 13.35 -7.17 -4.46
CA PRO A 292 13.72 -7.85 -5.71
C PRO A 292 13.25 -9.31 -5.72
N THR A 293 13.28 -9.95 -6.90
CA THR A 293 12.90 -11.38 -7.05
C THR A 293 13.56 -12.28 -6.00
N GLY A 294 12.76 -13.11 -5.33
CA GLY A 294 13.23 -14.03 -4.29
C GLY A 294 12.93 -13.52 -2.89
N ASP A 295 11.65 -13.47 -2.53
CA ASP A 295 11.15 -12.71 -1.38
C ASP A 295 11.75 -13.18 -0.02
N TYR A 296 12.13 -14.46 0.07
CA TYR A 296 12.67 -15.07 1.30
C TYR A 296 14.11 -15.56 1.19
N TYR A 297 14.72 -15.46 0.00
CA TYR A 297 16.07 -15.95 -0.28
C TYR A 297 16.74 -15.09 -1.34
N GLY A 298 17.91 -14.55 -1.02
CA GLY A 298 18.62 -13.57 -1.83
C GLY A 298 19.97 -14.07 -2.37
N GLY A 299 20.32 -15.35 -2.21
CA GLY A 299 21.66 -15.86 -2.57
C GLY A 299 22.04 -15.74 -4.05
N ASP A 300 21.09 -15.53 -4.95
CA ASP A 300 21.34 -15.22 -6.36
C ASP A 300 21.61 -13.71 -6.62
N ARG A 301 21.32 -12.83 -5.66
CA ARG A 301 21.42 -11.37 -5.76
C ARG A 301 22.17 -10.75 -4.57
N PRO A 302 23.41 -11.18 -4.28
CA PRO A 302 24.15 -10.67 -3.12
C PRO A 302 24.30 -9.14 -3.16
N GLY A 303 24.37 -8.52 -1.98
CA GLY A 303 24.48 -7.06 -1.82
C GLY A 303 23.18 -6.38 -1.39
N ALA A 304 23.24 -5.08 -1.12
CA ALA A 304 22.12 -4.34 -0.54
C ALA A 304 20.92 -4.15 -1.50
N ASN A 305 21.11 -4.35 -2.81
CA ASN A 305 20.06 -4.34 -3.84
C ASN A 305 19.32 -3.00 -3.98
N LEU A 306 20.03 -1.89 -3.95
CA LEU A 306 19.48 -0.54 -4.07
C LEU A 306 18.93 -0.32 -5.49
N PHE A 307 17.69 0.15 -5.73
CA PHE A 307 16.78 0.94 -4.88
C PHE A 307 15.61 0.16 -4.24
N SER A 308 15.71 -1.16 -4.05
CA SER A 308 14.62 -1.96 -3.50
C SER A 308 14.31 -1.68 -2.02
N SER A 309 13.12 -2.11 -1.57
CA SER A 309 12.67 -2.07 -0.16
C SER A 309 12.88 -0.72 0.51
N GLY A 310 12.32 0.33 -0.09
CA GLY A 310 12.55 1.71 0.33
C GLY A 310 11.63 2.73 -0.34
N ILE A 311 11.97 4.00 -0.13
CA ILE A 311 11.29 5.14 -0.75
C ILE A 311 12.23 5.86 -1.70
N VAL A 312 11.73 6.22 -2.88
CA VAL A 312 12.44 7.05 -3.87
C VAL A 312 11.59 8.26 -4.21
N ALA A 313 12.17 9.46 -4.14
CA ALA A 313 11.55 10.70 -4.59
C ALA A 313 12.10 11.07 -5.98
N LEU A 314 11.20 11.27 -6.94
CA LEU A 314 11.54 11.69 -8.30
C LEU A 314 10.89 13.04 -8.62
N ASP A 315 11.55 13.84 -9.45
CA ASP A 315 10.88 14.92 -10.16
C ASP A 315 9.88 14.30 -11.15
N VAL A 316 8.61 14.66 -11.04
CA VAL A 316 7.53 14.00 -11.77
C VAL A 316 7.59 14.26 -13.28
N LEU A 317 8.17 15.38 -13.72
CA LEU A 317 8.22 15.77 -15.12
C LEU A 317 9.37 15.07 -15.87
N THR A 318 10.47 14.82 -15.17
CA THR A 318 11.73 14.34 -15.77
C THR A 318 12.10 12.92 -15.36
N GLY A 319 11.55 12.41 -14.26
CA GLY A 319 11.97 11.16 -13.64
C GLY A 319 13.33 11.24 -12.94
N GLU A 320 13.92 12.42 -12.79
CA GLU A 320 15.20 12.60 -12.13
C GLU A 320 15.08 12.34 -10.62
N ARG A 321 15.97 11.48 -10.10
CA ARG A 321 16.01 11.14 -8.68
C ARG A 321 16.45 12.34 -7.83
N GLN A 322 15.56 12.78 -6.95
CA GLN A 322 15.81 13.86 -5.99
C GLN A 322 16.55 13.30 -4.78
N TRP A 323 15.94 12.31 -4.12
CA TRP A 323 16.52 11.60 -2.98
C TRP A 323 15.92 10.19 -2.87
N HIS A 324 16.51 9.35 -2.03
CA HIS A 324 15.97 8.03 -1.71
C HIS A 324 16.42 7.61 -0.30
N PHE A 325 15.70 6.67 0.30
CA PHE A 325 16.13 5.97 1.50
C PHE A 325 15.72 4.50 1.42
N GLN A 326 16.66 3.59 1.68
CA GLN A 326 16.42 2.15 1.71
C GLN A 326 16.10 1.70 3.14
N PHE A 327 14.95 1.05 3.36
CA PHE A 327 14.50 0.57 4.67
C PHE A 327 15.08 -0.79 5.04
N ILE A 328 15.45 -1.60 4.05
CA ILE A 328 15.99 -2.94 4.25
C ILE A 328 17.13 -3.17 3.27
N HIS A 329 18.32 -3.44 3.79
CA HIS A 329 19.44 -3.92 2.99
C HIS A 329 19.27 -5.40 2.71
N HIS A 330 19.20 -5.80 1.44
CA HIS A 330 19.07 -7.20 1.03
C HIS A 330 17.85 -7.90 1.67
N ASP A 331 16.66 -7.49 1.26
CA ASP A 331 15.43 -8.04 1.78
C ASP A 331 15.31 -9.55 1.51
N ILE A 332 15.01 -10.31 2.56
CA ILE A 332 14.77 -11.77 2.57
C ILE A 332 13.60 -12.12 3.50
N TRP A 333 12.69 -11.16 3.74
CA TRP A 333 11.54 -11.31 4.63
C TRP A 333 10.20 -11.03 3.95
N ASP A 334 10.20 -10.69 2.64
CA ASP A 334 9.01 -10.27 1.87
C ASP A 334 8.37 -9.05 2.55
N TRP A 335 9.20 -8.03 2.82
CA TRP A 335 8.83 -6.81 3.53
C TRP A 335 8.78 -5.57 2.62
N ASP A 336 8.10 -5.70 1.49
CA ASP A 336 7.72 -4.61 0.58
C ASP A 336 7.19 -3.38 1.35
N VAL A 337 7.42 -2.20 0.79
CA VAL A 337 6.75 -0.97 1.23
C VAL A 337 5.32 -1.00 0.72
N PRO A 338 4.31 -1.20 1.58
CA PRO A 338 3.04 -1.76 1.11
C PRO A 338 1.98 -0.72 0.76
N ALA A 339 2.21 0.56 1.11
CA ALA A 339 1.23 1.64 0.99
C ALA A 339 1.89 2.93 0.49
N ALA A 340 1.06 3.87 0.02
CA ALA A 340 1.53 5.19 -0.37
C ALA A 340 2.22 5.89 0.82
N PRO A 341 3.38 6.54 0.59
CA PRO A 341 3.92 7.48 1.55
C PRO A 341 2.89 8.60 1.84
N VAL A 342 2.68 8.95 3.10
CA VAL A 342 1.72 10.00 3.49
C VAL A 342 2.46 11.31 3.66
N LEU A 343 1.95 12.38 3.06
CA LEU A 343 2.52 13.73 3.16
C LEU A 343 1.69 14.61 4.08
N ILE A 344 2.35 15.49 4.81
CA ILE A 344 1.69 16.46 5.68
C ILE A 344 2.59 17.69 5.92
N ASP A 345 1.95 18.86 6.02
CA ASP A 345 2.51 20.03 6.69
C ASP A 345 2.15 19.92 8.18
N LEU A 346 3.09 19.50 9.03
CA LEU A 346 2.80 19.30 10.44
C LEU A 346 2.48 20.65 11.12
N PRO A 347 1.58 20.66 12.13
CA PRO A 347 1.30 21.85 12.93
C PRO A 347 2.52 22.50 13.58
N ASN A 348 3.60 21.74 13.80
CA ASN A 348 4.87 22.25 14.30
C ASN A 348 5.76 22.93 13.22
N GLY A 349 5.28 23.05 11.98
CA GLY A 349 5.94 23.74 10.88
C GLY A 349 6.95 22.90 10.09
N ARG A 350 6.90 21.57 10.20
CA ARG A 350 7.75 20.66 9.40
C ARG A 350 6.96 20.03 8.26
N ASP A 351 7.59 19.97 7.10
CA ASP A 351 7.03 19.33 5.91
C ASP A 351 7.51 17.87 5.84
N VAL A 352 6.61 16.92 6.05
CA VAL A 352 6.97 15.52 6.27
C VAL A 352 6.38 14.62 5.19
N VAL A 353 7.17 13.63 4.77
CA VAL A 353 6.69 12.40 4.11
C VAL A 353 6.98 11.22 5.02
N MET A 354 6.02 10.32 5.17
CA MET A 354 6.14 9.16 6.06
C MET A 354 5.66 7.86 5.41
N SER A 355 6.29 6.74 5.76
CA SER A 355 5.92 5.41 5.28
C SER A 355 5.68 4.48 6.45
N VAL A 356 4.46 3.95 6.55
CA VAL A 356 4.15 2.78 7.40
C VAL A 356 4.63 1.52 6.68
N THR A 357 5.35 0.64 7.37
CA THR A 357 5.97 -0.52 6.72
C THR A 357 5.48 -1.85 7.27
N LYS A 358 5.69 -2.93 6.50
CA LYS A 358 5.45 -4.30 6.96
C LYS A 358 6.25 -4.64 8.22
N GLN A 359 7.38 -3.97 8.47
CA GLN A 359 8.20 -4.10 9.70
C GLN A 359 7.51 -3.55 10.96
N ALA A 360 6.37 -2.88 10.86
CA ALA A 360 5.69 -2.19 11.95
C ALA A 360 6.36 -0.88 12.42
N TRP A 361 7.12 -0.21 11.55
CA TRP A 361 7.68 1.12 11.80
C TRP A 361 7.01 2.20 10.94
N VAL A 362 7.07 3.43 11.43
CA VAL A 362 6.87 4.65 10.64
C VAL A 362 8.24 5.25 10.34
N TYR A 363 8.65 5.23 9.07
CA TYR A 363 9.80 6.01 8.62
C TYR A 363 9.32 7.41 8.25
N ALA A 364 10.01 8.46 8.69
CA ALA A 364 9.61 9.85 8.43
C ALA A 364 10.79 10.71 8.01
N PHE A 365 10.59 11.49 6.95
CA PHE A 365 11.62 12.32 6.32
C PHE A 365 11.08 13.72 6.06
N ASP A 366 11.98 14.70 6.08
CA ASP A 366 11.74 15.98 5.42
C ASP A 366 11.47 15.70 3.93
N ARG A 367 10.29 16.08 3.44
CA ARG A 367 9.86 15.66 2.10
C ARG A 367 10.67 16.31 0.96
N HIS A 368 11.28 17.46 1.22
CA HIS A 368 12.12 18.16 0.25
C HIS A 368 13.46 17.46 0.05
N THR A 369 14.07 17.00 1.15
CA THR A 369 15.48 16.59 1.17
C THR A 369 15.72 15.10 1.39
N GLY A 370 14.74 14.39 1.97
CA GLY A 370 14.91 13.00 2.42
C GLY A 370 15.69 12.88 3.74
N GLU A 371 15.99 13.99 4.42
CA GLU A 371 16.63 13.94 5.75
C GLU A 371 15.66 13.34 6.79
N PRO A 372 16.08 12.35 7.60
CA PRO A 372 15.20 11.75 8.60
C PRO A 372 14.71 12.77 9.65
N ILE A 373 13.41 12.76 9.94
CA ILE A 373 12.81 13.61 10.99
C ILE A 373 13.33 13.21 12.37
N TRP A 374 13.49 11.90 12.59
CA TRP A 374 14.16 11.33 13.75
C TRP A 374 15.33 10.46 13.29
N PRO A 375 16.37 10.27 14.12
CA PRO A 375 17.53 9.49 13.72
C PRO A 375 17.13 8.07 13.28
N ILE A 376 17.69 7.63 12.16
CA ILE A 376 17.69 6.24 11.73
C ILE A 376 19.13 5.76 11.82
N VAL A 377 19.38 4.71 12.59
CA VAL A 377 20.74 4.26 12.92
C VAL A 377 21.01 2.88 12.39
N GLU A 378 22.16 2.69 11.75
CA GLU A 378 22.66 1.37 11.37
C GLU A 378 22.99 0.55 12.62
N ARG A 379 22.43 -0.66 12.73
CA ARG A 379 22.75 -1.60 13.81
C ARG A 379 23.17 -2.96 13.25
N PRO A 380 24.14 -3.65 13.87
CA PRO A 380 24.44 -5.03 13.53
C PRO A 380 23.21 -5.93 13.71
N VAL A 381 23.01 -6.83 12.76
CA VAL A 381 21.92 -7.82 12.80
C VAL A 381 22.47 -9.25 12.70
N PRO A 382 21.72 -10.28 13.14
CA PRO A 382 22.19 -11.65 13.05
C PRO A 382 22.39 -12.12 11.60
N ALA A 383 23.47 -12.86 11.36
CA ALA A 383 23.61 -13.67 10.15
C ALA A 383 22.92 -15.04 10.35
N GLY A 384 22.57 -15.69 9.24
CA GLY A 384 21.99 -17.04 9.24
C GLY A 384 22.99 -18.13 8.88
N ASP A 385 22.47 -19.34 8.70
CA ASP A 385 23.24 -20.54 8.29
C ASP A 385 22.68 -21.19 7.02
N VAL A 386 21.77 -20.52 6.32
CA VAL A 386 21.25 -20.95 5.02
C VAL A 386 22.41 -20.95 4.01
N PRO A 387 22.67 -22.08 3.32
CA PRO A 387 23.74 -22.17 2.34
C PRO A 387 23.59 -21.14 1.22
N ASN A 388 24.72 -20.54 0.82
CA ASN A 388 24.84 -19.56 -0.27
C ASN A 388 24.05 -18.25 -0.08
N GLU A 389 23.34 -18.06 1.04
CA GLU A 389 22.67 -16.80 1.33
C GLU A 389 23.69 -15.70 1.66
N TRP A 390 23.39 -14.49 1.23
CA TRP A 390 24.11 -13.29 1.61
C TRP A 390 23.35 -12.59 2.75
N TYR A 391 24.07 -12.13 3.79
CA TYR A 391 23.47 -11.42 4.91
C TYR A 391 24.07 -10.02 5.02
N SER A 392 23.21 -9.01 5.09
CA SER A 392 23.67 -7.66 5.38
C SER A 392 24.28 -7.62 6.79
N PRO A 393 25.46 -7.01 6.98
CA PRO A 393 26.08 -6.89 8.32
C PRO A 393 25.29 -5.97 9.25
N THR A 394 24.56 -4.99 8.69
CA THR A 394 23.75 -4.02 9.43
C THR A 394 22.41 -3.79 8.75
N GLN A 395 21.47 -3.23 9.48
CA GLN A 395 20.20 -2.71 8.96
C GLN A 395 19.91 -1.34 9.57
N PRO A 396 19.11 -0.50 8.89
CA PRO A 396 18.64 0.76 9.44
C PRO A 396 17.54 0.52 10.49
N PHE A 397 17.64 1.20 11.63
CA PHE A 397 16.64 1.18 12.70
C PHE A 397 16.14 2.60 12.97
N PRO A 398 14.87 2.90 12.68
CA PRO A 398 14.20 4.08 13.22
C PRO A 398 14.36 4.12 14.74
N THR A 399 14.75 5.28 15.26
CA THR A 399 14.81 5.47 16.72
C THR A 399 13.51 5.98 17.30
N TRP A 400 12.65 6.57 16.46
CA TRP A 400 11.38 7.17 16.83
C TRP A 400 10.50 7.37 15.58
N PRO A 401 9.16 7.29 15.68
CA PRO A 401 8.37 6.81 16.82
C PRO A 401 8.65 5.34 17.15
N GLU A 402 8.18 4.86 18.29
CA GLU A 402 8.20 3.42 18.60
C GLU A 402 7.39 2.63 17.55
N ALA A 403 7.72 1.34 17.39
CA ALA A 403 7.00 0.46 16.48
C ALA A 403 5.52 0.37 16.84
N PHE A 404 4.63 0.49 15.87
CA PHE A 404 3.18 0.48 16.11
C PHE A 404 2.62 -0.94 16.34
N ASP A 405 3.40 -1.97 16.05
CA ASP A 405 3.08 -3.37 16.30
C ASP A 405 4.33 -4.16 16.78
N VAL A 406 4.14 -5.42 17.15
CA VAL A 406 5.15 -6.32 17.71
C VAL A 406 6.23 -6.65 16.69
N GLN A 407 7.48 -6.51 17.13
CA GLN A 407 8.69 -6.83 16.36
C GLN A 407 9.50 -7.89 17.08
N GLY A 408 9.90 -8.94 16.34
CA GLY A 408 10.55 -10.11 16.89
C GLY A 408 9.58 -11.05 17.61
N PHE A 409 10.06 -12.27 17.85
CA PHE A 409 9.33 -13.31 18.55
C PHE A 409 10.26 -14.15 19.42
N ASP A 410 10.04 -14.11 20.73
CA ASP A 410 10.67 -14.95 21.74
C ASP A 410 9.64 -15.54 22.72
N GLU A 411 10.11 -16.16 23.81
CA GLU A 411 9.22 -16.78 24.78
C GLU A 411 8.31 -15.77 25.50
N ASP A 412 8.69 -14.49 25.65
CA ASP A 412 7.90 -13.48 26.35
C ASP A 412 6.65 -13.06 25.54
N ASN A 413 6.68 -13.29 24.22
CA ASN A 413 5.54 -13.09 23.33
C ASN A 413 4.50 -14.21 23.39
N LEU A 414 4.79 -15.35 24.04
CA LEU A 414 3.87 -16.48 24.11
C LEU A 414 2.69 -16.22 25.04
N ILE A 415 1.50 -16.69 24.66
CA ILE A 415 0.32 -16.63 25.54
C ILE A 415 0.62 -17.21 26.92
N ASP A 416 0.18 -16.50 27.95
CA ASP A 416 0.43 -16.82 29.35
C ASP A 416 -0.78 -16.54 30.25
N PHE A 417 -1.99 -16.51 29.68
CA PHE A 417 -3.25 -16.34 30.39
C PHE A 417 -3.41 -17.30 31.58
N THR A 418 -2.85 -18.52 31.45
CA THR A 418 -2.72 -19.49 32.52
C THR A 418 -1.35 -20.17 32.45
N PRO A 419 -0.82 -20.72 33.57
CA PRO A 419 0.42 -21.51 33.55
C PRO A 419 0.35 -22.72 32.61
N GLU A 420 -0.84 -23.32 32.45
CA GLU A 420 -1.07 -24.44 31.52
C GLU A 420 -0.93 -24.00 30.06
N LEU A 421 -1.54 -22.87 29.69
CA LEU A 421 -1.40 -22.33 28.33
C LEU A 421 0.04 -21.96 28.00
N LYS A 422 0.77 -21.37 28.95
CA LYS A 422 2.20 -21.07 28.77
C LYS A 422 3.02 -22.34 28.52
N ALA A 423 2.76 -23.42 29.27
CA ALA A 423 3.45 -24.69 29.08
C ALA A 423 3.14 -25.32 27.71
N LEU A 424 1.88 -25.30 27.29
CA LEU A 424 1.47 -25.78 25.95
C LEU A 424 2.08 -24.93 24.83
N ALA A 425 2.19 -23.62 25.04
CA ALA A 425 2.83 -22.72 24.08
C ALA A 425 4.31 -23.05 23.90
N LEU A 426 5.05 -23.24 25.00
CA LEU A 426 6.46 -23.65 24.99
C LEU A 426 6.66 -25.00 24.29
N GLU A 427 5.77 -25.97 24.54
CA GLU A 427 5.80 -27.26 23.83
C GLU A 427 5.56 -27.09 22.32
N ALA A 428 4.59 -26.25 21.93
CA ALA A 428 4.21 -26.06 20.54
C ALA A 428 5.31 -25.41 19.68
N ILE A 429 6.18 -24.60 20.28
CA ILE A 429 7.28 -23.92 19.58
C ILE A 429 8.62 -24.66 19.65
N ALA A 430 8.71 -25.78 20.37
CA ALA A 430 9.98 -26.41 20.76
C ALA A 430 10.88 -26.86 19.59
N ASP A 431 10.32 -27.05 18.40
CA ASP A 431 11.03 -27.47 17.19
C ASP A 431 11.21 -26.33 16.16
N PHE A 432 11.03 -25.08 16.59
CA PHE A 432 11.28 -23.89 15.79
C PHE A 432 12.42 -23.04 16.34
N ARG A 433 13.06 -22.28 15.46
CA ARG A 433 13.91 -21.16 15.86
C ARG A 433 13.03 -19.96 16.20
N LEU A 434 13.50 -19.14 17.13
CA LEU A 434 12.87 -17.88 17.54
C LEU A 434 13.60 -16.69 16.90
N SER A 435 12.92 -15.56 16.77
CA SER A 435 13.42 -14.33 16.17
C SER A 435 13.55 -13.20 17.21
N PRO A 436 14.52 -13.27 18.14
CA PRO A 436 14.69 -12.24 19.17
C PRO A 436 15.10 -10.87 18.61
N SER A 437 15.54 -10.82 17.35
CA SER A 437 15.71 -9.59 16.56
C SER A 437 14.73 -9.59 15.40
N ILE A 438 14.17 -8.43 15.06
CA ILE A 438 13.30 -8.26 13.89
C ILE A 438 13.97 -8.78 12.62
N PHE A 439 15.26 -8.51 12.43
CA PHE A 439 16.03 -8.97 11.26
C PHE A 439 16.71 -10.34 11.49
N THR A 440 16.09 -11.24 12.26
CA THR A 440 16.57 -12.63 12.30
C THR A 440 16.25 -13.28 10.94
N PRO A 441 17.23 -13.84 10.22
CA PRO A 441 17.01 -14.32 8.86
C PRO A 441 16.24 -15.66 8.83
N PRO A 442 15.52 -15.97 7.74
CA PRO A 442 14.86 -17.26 7.53
C PRO A 442 15.80 -18.46 7.75
N SER A 443 15.22 -19.62 8.10
CA SER A 443 15.97 -20.87 8.25
C SER A 443 15.45 -21.97 7.34
N LEU A 444 16.21 -23.06 7.19
CA LEU A 444 15.77 -24.21 6.41
C LEU A 444 14.56 -24.91 7.07
N ALA A 445 13.66 -25.43 6.23
CA ALA A 445 12.54 -26.27 6.67
C ALA A 445 12.99 -27.60 7.30
N ASN A 446 14.22 -28.03 7.01
CA ASN A 446 14.89 -29.19 7.60
C ASN A 446 16.30 -28.78 8.02
N ALA A 447 16.41 -27.94 9.05
CA ALA A 447 17.69 -27.39 9.47
C ALA A 447 18.58 -28.46 10.14
N PRO A 448 19.92 -28.36 10.05
CA PRO A 448 20.85 -29.33 10.66
C PRO A 448 20.74 -29.45 12.18
N ASP A 449 20.21 -28.43 12.86
CA ASP A 449 19.95 -28.42 14.30
C ASP A 449 18.63 -29.13 14.68
N GLY A 450 17.89 -29.66 13.70
CA GLY A 450 16.62 -30.36 13.90
C GLY A 450 15.40 -29.44 13.89
N THR A 451 15.57 -28.12 13.75
CA THR A 451 14.46 -27.18 13.65
C THR A 451 13.84 -27.17 12.25
N ARG A 452 12.59 -26.73 12.17
CA ARG A 452 11.80 -26.75 10.93
C ARG A 452 11.42 -25.39 10.36
N GLY A 453 12.06 -24.32 10.82
CA GLY A 453 11.77 -22.95 10.41
C GLY A 453 11.97 -21.94 11.53
N LEU A 454 11.93 -20.66 11.18
CA LEU A 454 11.96 -19.53 12.10
C LEU A 454 10.54 -19.02 12.35
N LEU A 455 10.16 -18.83 13.61
CA LEU A 455 8.95 -18.09 13.98
C LEU A 455 9.25 -16.59 13.96
N SER A 456 8.52 -15.84 13.14
CA SER A 456 8.80 -14.42 12.85
C SER A 456 7.59 -13.52 13.08
N LEU A 457 7.84 -12.37 13.71
CA LEU A 457 6.96 -11.21 13.75
C LEU A 457 7.73 -9.94 13.33
N PRO A 458 7.14 -9.07 12.52
CA PRO A 458 5.88 -9.28 11.80
C PRO A 458 5.98 -10.42 10.77
N SER A 459 4.84 -10.95 10.31
CA SER A 459 4.83 -11.80 9.11
C SER A 459 5.23 -11.01 7.87
N SER A 460 5.50 -11.68 6.75
CA SER A 460 5.64 -11.05 5.43
C SER A 460 4.40 -10.32 4.95
N THR A 461 3.24 -10.63 5.53
CA THR A 461 2.03 -9.87 5.28
C THR A 461 1.97 -8.56 6.09
N GLY A 462 2.98 -8.33 6.94
CA GLY A 462 3.28 -7.08 7.64
C GLY A 462 2.46 -6.80 8.88
N GLY A 463 2.98 -5.87 9.69
CA GLY A 463 2.19 -5.10 10.65
C GLY A 463 1.19 -4.22 9.92
N ALA A 464 1.65 -3.34 9.02
CA ALA A 464 0.82 -2.65 8.04
C ALA A 464 0.90 -3.31 6.65
N ASN A 465 -0.10 -3.08 5.80
CA ASN A 465 -0.09 -3.47 4.39
C ASN A 465 -0.82 -2.41 3.53
N TRP A 466 -1.39 -2.78 2.39
CA TRP A 466 -1.97 -1.88 1.39
C TRP A 466 -3.13 -1.01 1.88
N GLU A 467 -3.76 -1.37 3.00
CA GLU A 467 -4.73 -0.55 3.71
C GLU A 467 -4.18 0.82 4.16
N GLY A 468 -2.85 0.92 4.33
CA GLY A 468 -2.17 2.16 4.70
C GLY A 468 -2.58 2.70 6.06
N SER A 469 -2.54 4.02 6.18
CA SER A 469 -2.82 4.80 7.38
C SER A 469 -3.64 6.05 7.01
N ALA A 470 -4.24 6.70 7.99
CA ALA A 470 -4.85 8.02 7.82
C ALA A 470 -4.19 9.04 8.74
N ILE A 471 -4.05 10.29 8.30
CA ILE A 471 -3.49 11.36 9.13
C ILE A 471 -4.41 12.57 9.16
N ASP A 472 -4.53 13.17 10.33
CA ASP A 472 -5.25 14.42 10.54
C ASP A 472 -4.35 15.62 10.19
N PRO A 473 -4.65 16.41 9.14
CA PRO A 473 -3.84 17.58 8.82
C PRO A 473 -3.97 18.71 9.85
N GLU A 474 -5.04 18.74 10.65
CA GLU A 474 -5.24 19.79 11.66
C GLU A 474 -4.45 19.51 12.94
N THR A 475 -4.32 18.23 13.33
CA THR A 475 -3.68 17.83 14.60
C THR A 475 -2.31 17.18 14.41
N GLY A 476 -2.02 16.63 13.23
CA GLY A 476 -0.79 15.86 12.97
C GLY A 476 -0.82 14.44 13.54
N ILE A 477 -1.99 13.92 13.94
CA ILE A 477 -2.13 12.57 14.49
C ILE A 477 -2.32 11.56 13.35
N LEU A 478 -1.43 10.56 13.30
CA LEU A 478 -1.45 9.44 12.38
C LEU A 478 -2.14 8.23 13.02
N TYR A 479 -3.06 7.60 12.32
CA TYR A 479 -3.76 6.39 12.73
C TYR A 479 -3.33 5.20 11.85
N VAL A 480 -2.71 4.21 12.48
CA VAL A 480 -2.13 3.06 11.78
C VAL A 480 -2.87 1.78 12.19
N PRO A 481 -3.71 1.19 11.32
CA PRO A 481 -4.21 -0.16 11.51
C PRO A 481 -3.06 -1.16 11.35
N SER A 482 -3.02 -2.18 12.21
CA SER A 482 -1.98 -3.21 12.15
C SER A 482 -2.44 -4.60 12.59
N ARG A 483 -1.64 -5.61 12.22
CA ARG A 483 -1.88 -7.03 12.53
C ARG A 483 -0.66 -7.67 13.20
N THR A 484 -0.90 -8.31 14.33
CA THR A 484 0.04 -9.27 14.94
C THR A 484 -0.28 -10.68 14.46
N GLN A 485 0.37 -11.10 13.37
CA GLN A 485 0.24 -12.47 12.84
C GLN A 485 1.60 -13.15 12.73
N LEU A 486 1.77 -14.25 13.46
CA LEU A 486 2.99 -15.06 13.44
C LEU A 486 3.14 -15.79 12.11
N GLN A 487 4.35 -15.84 11.56
CA GLN A 487 4.69 -16.63 10.38
C GLN A 487 5.80 -17.63 10.69
N VAL A 488 5.83 -18.73 9.93
CA VAL A 488 7.02 -19.58 9.83
C VAL A 488 7.80 -19.19 8.58
N LEU A 489 8.98 -18.60 8.76
CA LEU A 489 9.97 -18.38 7.70
C LEU A 489 10.84 -19.63 7.57
N ALA A 490 10.42 -20.53 6.69
CA ALA A 490 11.12 -21.76 6.37
C ALA A 490 11.51 -21.78 4.89
N LEU A 491 12.72 -22.22 4.58
CA LEU A 491 13.24 -22.31 3.22
C LEU A 491 13.41 -23.76 2.75
N ALA A 492 13.07 -24.00 1.48
CA ALA A 492 13.28 -25.28 0.81
C ALA A 492 13.48 -25.08 -0.71
N LYS A 493 14.12 -26.04 -1.37
CA LYS A 493 14.23 -26.06 -2.83
C LYS A 493 12.85 -26.28 -3.44
N ASN A 494 12.47 -25.41 -4.38
CA ASN A 494 11.39 -25.70 -5.33
C ASN A 494 11.99 -26.40 -6.55
N PRO A 495 11.66 -27.68 -6.85
CA PRO A 495 12.22 -28.38 -8.00
C PRO A 495 11.80 -27.79 -9.36
N GLU A 496 10.75 -26.97 -9.38
CA GLU A 496 10.25 -26.31 -10.59
C GLU A 496 10.91 -24.94 -10.85
N SER A 497 11.85 -24.51 -10.00
CA SER A 497 12.53 -23.23 -10.11
C SER A 497 14.06 -23.39 -10.15
N ASP A 498 14.72 -22.48 -10.86
CA ASP A 498 16.17 -22.38 -10.90
C ASP A 498 16.76 -21.61 -9.70
N ILE A 499 15.94 -21.01 -8.84
CA ILE A 499 16.36 -20.43 -7.56
C ILE A 499 16.76 -21.53 -6.56
N ASP A 500 17.87 -21.38 -5.86
CA ASP A 500 18.39 -22.43 -4.95
C ASP A 500 17.41 -22.74 -3.81
N LEU A 501 16.84 -21.70 -3.19
CA LEU A 501 15.87 -21.83 -2.11
C LEU A 501 14.75 -20.80 -2.27
N SER A 502 13.59 -21.14 -1.72
CA SER A 502 12.41 -20.29 -1.69
C SER A 502 11.54 -20.74 -0.52
N GLN A 503 10.35 -20.16 -0.35
CA GLN A 503 9.45 -20.52 0.75
C GLN A 503 9.20 -22.04 0.81
N GLY A 504 9.44 -22.64 1.97
CA GLY A 504 9.13 -24.02 2.29
C GLY A 504 7.64 -24.19 2.56
N PHE A 505 7.00 -25.16 1.90
CA PHE A 505 5.63 -25.53 2.18
C PHE A 505 5.57 -26.75 3.10
N GLY A 506 4.46 -26.89 3.83
CA GLY A 506 4.20 -28.03 4.72
C GLY A 506 4.55 -27.78 6.19
N VAL A 507 5.23 -26.68 6.51
CA VAL A 507 5.44 -26.24 7.89
C VAL A 507 4.32 -25.29 8.29
N ARG A 508 3.59 -25.62 9.36
CA ARG A 508 2.45 -24.83 9.83
C ARG A 508 2.86 -24.01 11.03
N ILE A 509 2.26 -22.83 11.16
CA ILE A 509 2.36 -22.01 12.37
C ILE A 509 1.79 -22.84 13.54
N PRO A 510 2.53 -22.96 14.66
CA PRO A 510 2.06 -23.71 15.82
C PRO A 510 0.81 -23.06 16.43
N ARG A 511 -0.07 -23.90 16.96
CA ARG A 511 -1.32 -23.51 17.64
C ARG A 511 -1.56 -24.40 18.86
N ILE A 512 -2.28 -23.88 19.85
CA ILE A 512 -2.66 -24.59 21.07
C ILE A 512 -4.15 -24.89 21.01
N GLN A 513 -4.52 -26.09 20.56
CA GLN A 513 -5.93 -26.51 20.43
C GLN A 513 -6.79 -25.53 19.60
N GLY A 514 -6.18 -24.83 18.63
CA GLY A 514 -6.84 -23.84 17.79
C GLY A 514 -6.55 -22.39 18.19
N LEU A 515 -6.06 -22.15 19.41
CA LEU A 515 -5.57 -20.85 19.87
C LEU A 515 -4.22 -20.51 19.25
N GLU A 516 -4.00 -19.22 19.03
CA GLU A 516 -2.73 -18.63 18.66
C GLU A 516 -1.69 -18.82 19.79
N VAL A 517 -0.42 -19.02 19.43
CA VAL A 517 0.67 -19.10 20.44
C VAL A 517 1.14 -17.73 20.89
N VAL A 518 0.92 -16.68 20.08
CA VAL A 518 1.32 -15.29 20.37
C VAL A 518 0.25 -14.58 21.20
N LYS A 519 0.65 -13.65 22.07
CA LYS A 519 -0.27 -12.80 22.83
C LYS A 519 -1.05 -11.82 21.93
N PRO A 520 -2.33 -11.53 22.23
CA PRO A 520 -3.10 -10.46 21.62
C PRO A 520 -2.63 -9.06 22.11
N PRO A 521 -3.09 -7.96 21.47
CA PRO A 521 -4.09 -7.90 20.40
C PRO A 521 -3.56 -8.34 19.04
N TYR A 522 -4.33 -9.18 18.33
CA TYR A 522 -4.00 -9.72 17.01
C TYR A 522 -4.26 -8.73 15.88
N GLY A 523 -5.12 -7.75 16.12
CA GLY A 523 -5.28 -6.57 15.28
C GLY A 523 -5.55 -5.36 16.14
N ARG A 524 -5.04 -4.20 15.72
CA ARG A 524 -5.13 -2.95 16.48
C ARG A 524 -5.13 -1.74 15.55
N VAL A 525 -5.48 -0.59 16.10
CA VAL A 525 -5.23 0.73 15.51
C VAL A 525 -4.44 1.55 16.53
N THR A 526 -3.31 2.09 16.11
CA THR A 526 -2.42 2.90 16.96
C THR A 526 -2.46 4.35 16.49
N ALA A 527 -2.71 5.28 17.42
CA ALA A 527 -2.64 6.72 17.19
C ALA A 527 -1.27 7.26 17.60
N ILE A 528 -0.61 7.98 16.70
CA ILE A 528 0.74 8.53 16.86
C ILE A 528 0.70 10.02 16.57
N ASP A 529 1.08 10.86 17.53
CA ASP A 529 1.27 12.30 17.28
C ASP A 529 2.57 12.49 16.49
N MET A 530 2.50 12.86 15.20
CA MET A 530 3.69 13.03 14.38
C MET A 530 4.45 14.33 14.65
N ASN A 531 3.92 15.23 15.48
CA ASN A 531 4.68 16.38 15.98
C ASN A 531 5.78 15.93 16.95
N SER A 532 5.48 14.99 17.84
CA SER A 532 6.38 14.48 18.89
C SER A 532 6.95 13.09 18.58
N GLY A 533 6.17 12.26 17.89
CA GLY A 533 6.31 10.81 17.67
C GLY A 533 5.78 9.97 18.83
N ASP A 534 5.09 10.57 19.81
CA ASP A 534 4.50 9.84 20.93
C ASP A 534 3.28 9.02 20.48
N HIS A 535 3.16 7.78 20.97
CA HIS A 535 1.91 7.03 20.86
C HIS A 535 0.90 7.59 21.86
N LEU A 536 -0.27 7.99 21.37
CA LEU A 536 -1.32 8.60 22.20
C LEU A 536 -2.19 7.52 22.84
N TRP A 537 -2.66 6.59 22.03
CA TRP A 537 -3.49 5.47 22.42
C TRP A 537 -3.43 4.38 21.35
N TRP A 538 -3.91 3.20 21.70
CA TRP A 538 -4.24 2.14 20.74
C TRP A 538 -5.52 1.45 21.17
N ILE A 539 -6.25 0.90 20.20
CA ILE A 539 -7.43 0.05 20.44
C ILE A 539 -7.30 -1.27 19.68
N ALA A 540 -7.92 -2.33 20.18
CA ALA A 540 -8.12 -3.53 19.37
C ALA A 540 -9.06 -3.21 18.20
N ASN A 541 -8.77 -3.73 17.01
CA ASN A 541 -9.59 -3.45 15.81
C ASN A 541 -10.91 -4.25 15.77
N ALA A 542 -11.10 -5.18 16.72
CA ALA A 542 -12.26 -6.05 16.86
C ALA A 542 -12.37 -6.59 18.29
N ASP A 543 -13.55 -7.12 18.63
CA ASP A 543 -13.76 -7.87 19.86
C ASP A 543 -13.05 -9.24 19.84
N THR A 544 -13.07 -9.92 20.98
CA THR A 544 -12.53 -11.28 21.11
C THR A 544 -13.43 -12.29 20.36
N PRO A 545 -12.91 -13.05 19.37
CA PRO A 545 -13.67 -14.07 18.68
C PRO A 545 -14.28 -15.11 19.62
N GLU A 546 -15.50 -15.58 19.31
CA GLU A 546 -16.21 -16.57 20.12
C GLU A 546 -15.40 -17.85 20.34
N ARG A 547 -14.60 -18.28 19.35
CA ARG A 547 -13.74 -19.47 19.47
C ARG A 547 -12.66 -19.32 20.55
N ILE A 548 -12.24 -18.09 20.86
CA ILE A 548 -11.26 -17.78 21.90
C ILE A 548 -11.98 -17.59 23.22
N ALA A 549 -13.01 -16.73 23.26
CA ALA A 549 -13.76 -16.42 24.47
C ALA A 549 -14.39 -17.67 25.12
N ASN A 550 -14.89 -18.60 24.31
CA ASN A 550 -15.55 -19.83 24.78
C ASN A 550 -14.62 -21.05 24.81
N HIS A 551 -13.31 -20.88 24.59
CA HIS A 551 -12.38 -22.00 24.58
C HIS A 551 -12.25 -22.61 25.99
N PRO A 552 -12.24 -23.94 26.17
CA PRO A 552 -12.14 -24.56 27.50
C PRO A 552 -10.93 -24.11 28.33
N LEU A 553 -9.78 -23.90 27.69
CA LEU A 553 -8.57 -23.39 28.36
C LEU A 553 -8.65 -21.91 28.79
N MET A 554 -9.70 -21.20 28.39
CA MET A 554 -9.95 -19.78 28.73
C MET A 554 -11.01 -19.63 29.83
N GLU A 555 -11.53 -20.73 30.39
CA GLU A 555 -12.51 -20.68 31.48
C GLU A 555 -11.95 -19.92 32.69
N GLY A 556 -12.63 -18.83 33.07
CA GLY A 556 -12.22 -17.97 34.19
C GLY A 556 -11.08 -17.00 33.89
N VAL A 557 -10.62 -16.91 32.64
CA VAL A 557 -9.67 -15.88 32.19
C VAL A 557 -10.44 -14.59 31.90
N ASP A 558 -10.00 -13.48 32.50
CA ASP A 558 -10.49 -12.15 32.17
C ASP A 558 -9.73 -11.62 30.94
N LEU A 559 -10.44 -11.41 29.83
CA LEU A 559 -9.86 -11.01 28.55
C LEU A 559 -10.29 -9.59 28.19
N GLN A 560 -9.30 -8.76 27.91
CA GLN A 560 -9.50 -7.57 27.09
C GLN A 560 -9.78 -7.99 25.63
N PRO A 561 -10.39 -7.12 24.80
CA PRO A 561 -10.60 -7.38 23.38
C PRO A 561 -9.30 -7.85 22.71
N THR A 562 -9.31 -9.05 22.14
CA THR A 562 -8.10 -9.61 21.53
C THR A 562 -7.85 -9.09 20.12
N GLY A 563 -8.78 -8.37 19.51
CA GLY A 563 -8.71 -8.03 18.09
C GLY A 563 -8.78 -9.27 17.19
N VAL A 564 -8.78 -9.00 15.89
CA VAL A 564 -8.70 -10.01 14.84
C VAL A 564 -7.66 -9.54 13.84
N PRO A 565 -6.75 -10.41 13.35
CA PRO A 565 -5.71 -10.01 12.40
C PRO A 565 -6.32 -9.84 10.99
N THR A 566 -7.16 -8.83 10.81
CA THR A 566 -7.83 -8.45 9.57
C THR A 566 -7.14 -7.26 8.90
N ARG A 567 -7.44 -7.05 7.61
CA ARG A 567 -7.03 -5.88 6.84
C ARG A 567 -7.99 -4.72 7.10
N ALA A 568 -7.81 -4.05 8.24
CA ALA A 568 -8.70 -2.98 8.66
C ALA A 568 -8.48 -1.71 7.82
N GLY A 569 -9.50 -1.29 7.08
CA GLY A 569 -9.50 -0.01 6.37
C GLY A 569 -9.88 1.15 7.30
N VAL A 570 -9.14 2.26 7.22
CA VAL A 570 -9.41 3.48 8.00
C VAL A 570 -9.80 4.65 7.10
N LEU A 571 -10.72 5.49 7.59
CA LEU A 571 -11.08 6.78 7.00
C LEU A 571 -11.13 7.80 8.12
N LEU A 572 -10.50 8.95 7.91
CA LEU A 572 -10.55 10.04 8.86
C LEU A 572 -11.46 11.16 8.33
N THR A 573 -12.33 11.65 9.20
CA THR A 573 -13.08 12.89 8.97
C THR A 573 -12.62 13.95 9.96
N LYS A 574 -13.08 15.18 9.79
CA LYS A 574 -12.82 16.26 10.75
C LYS A 574 -13.21 15.89 12.18
N THR A 575 -14.28 15.11 12.36
CA THR A 575 -14.87 14.83 13.68
C THR A 575 -14.58 13.41 14.19
N LEU A 576 -14.42 12.42 13.32
CA LEU A 576 -14.37 11.01 13.69
C LEU A 576 -13.31 10.24 12.89
N LEU A 577 -12.75 9.20 13.53
CA LEU A 577 -12.02 8.12 12.87
C LEU A 577 -12.96 6.95 12.61
N PHE A 578 -13.12 6.53 11.36
CA PHE A 578 -13.83 5.30 11.01
C PHE A 578 -12.83 4.15 10.83
N VAL A 579 -13.07 3.05 11.53
CA VAL A 579 -12.26 1.82 11.49
C VAL A 579 -13.16 0.67 11.06
N ALA A 580 -13.03 0.22 9.81
CA ALA A 580 -13.67 -1.01 9.36
C ALA A 580 -12.87 -2.22 9.85
N GLU A 581 -13.53 -3.25 10.36
CA GLU A 581 -12.83 -4.45 10.86
C GLU A 581 -12.05 -5.13 9.75
N GLY A 582 -12.58 -5.19 8.53
CA GLY A 582 -11.87 -5.68 7.35
C GLY A 582 -11.94 -7.19 7.13
N ASN A 583 -11.12 -7.71 6.22
CA ASN A 583 -11.14 -9.12 5.82
C ASN A 583 -9.79 -9.84 6.07
N GLY A 584 -9.69 -11.10 5.61
CA GLY A 584 -8.42 -11.84 5.63
C GLY A 584 -8.18 -12.68 6.89
N SER A 585 -9.19 -12.81 7.76
CA SER A 585 -9.24 -13.76 8.87
C SER A 585 -10.55 -14.55 8.81
N ALA A 586 -10.54 -15.78 9.33
CA ALA A 586 -11.76 -16.59 9.45
C ALA A 586 -12.72 -16.05 10.52
N ASP A 587 -12.20 -15.27 11.46
CA ASP A 587 -12.99 -14.61 12.52
C ASP A 587 -13.40 -13.18 12.16
N ALA A 588 -13.13 -12.73 10.92
CA ALA A 588 -13.47 -11.38 10.47
C ALA A 588 -14.98 -11.15 10.45
N GLY A 589 -15.42 -10.08 11.09
CA GLY A 589 -16.82 -9.65 11.20
C GLY A 589 -17.17 -8.43 10.34
N PRO A 590 -18.46 -8.27 9.99
CA PRO A 590 -18.95 -7.19 9.15
C PRO A 590 -19.28 -5.95 10.00
N THR A 591 -18.30 -5.41 10.70
CA THR A 591 -18.48 -4.25 11.60
C THR A 591 -17.55 -3.10 11.22
N MET A 592 -18.05 -1.88 11.30
CA MET A 592 -17.25 -0.67 11.26
C MET A 592 -17.49 0.15 12.53
N ARG A 593 -16.44 0.75 13.06
CA ARG A 593 -16.48 1.53 14.31
C ARG A 593 -16.25 3.00 13.99
N ALA A 594 -17.09 3.86 14.52
CA ALA A 594 -16.83 5.29 14.62
C ALA A 594 -16.14 5.55 15.96
N VAL A 595 -14.95 6.13 15.90
CA VAL A 595 -14.03 6.28 17.03
C VAL A 595 -13.75 7.76 17.24
N ASP A 596 -13.75 8.17 18.50
CA ASP A 596 -13.23 9.47 18.90
C ASP A 596 -11.71 9.49 18.63
N LYS A 597 -11.30 10.33 17.68
CA LYS A 597 -9.93 10.33 17.16
C LYS A 597 -8.90 10.79 18.20
N GLU A 598 -9.30 11.53 19.23
CA GLU A 598 -8.39 12.02 20.27
C GLU A 598 -8.16 10.98 21.37
N THR A 599 -9.19 10.20 21.71
CA THR A 599 -9.19 9.32 22.89
C THR A 599 -9.15 7.83 22.55
N GLY A 600 -9.58 7.44 21.35
CA GLY A 600 -9.76 6.04 20.96
C GLY A 600 -11.09 5.43 21.41
N ASP A 601 -11.97 6.21 22.07
CA ASP A 601 -13.26 5.69 22.53
C ASP A 601 -14.16 5.34 21.33
N ILE A 602 -14.77 4.15 21.38
CA ILE A 602 -15.76 3.72 20.39
C ILE A 602 -17.07 4.47 20.66
N ILE A 603 -17.46 5.35 19.74
CA ILE A 603 -18.68 6.15 19.81
C ILE A 603 -19.89 5.35 19.31
N ALA A 604 -19.72 4.65 18.19
CA ALA A 604 -20.76 3.80 17.61
C ALA A 604 -20.16 2.62 16.84
N GLU A 605 -20.91 1.52 16.81
CA GLU A 605 -20.69 0.41 15.90
C GLU A 605 -21.75 0.42 14.80
N ILE A 606 -21.32 0.24 13.56
CA ILE A 606 -22.14 0.27 12.35
C ILE A 606 -22.07 -1.14 11.75
N GLU A 607 -23.22 -1.81 11.69
CA GLU A 607 -23.33 -3.14 11.06
C GLU A 607 -23.22 -2.98 9.53
N LEU A 608 -22.27 -3.71 8.94
CA LEU A 608 -22.11 -3.80 7.49
C LEU A 608 -22.85 -5.02 6.93
N PRO A 609 -23.28 -5.00 5.65
CA PRO A 609 -23.89 -6.17 5.04
C PRO A 609 -22.97 -7.39 4.96
N ASP A 610 -21.67 -7.17 4.80
CA ASP A 610 -20.59 -8.17 4.77
C ASP A 610 -19.25 -7.49 5.18
N ASN A 611 -18.16 -8.25 5.23
CA ASN A 611 -16.86 -7.73 5.66
C ASN A 611 -16.36 -6.64 4.72
N GLN A 612 -15.69 -5.61 5.24
CA GLN A 612 -15.04 -4.60 4.40
C GLN A 612 -13.93 -5.25 3.55
N VAL A 613 -13.97 -4.97 2.25
CA VAL A 613 -12.98 -5.47 1.28
C VAL A 613 -12.29 -4.37 0.49
N GLY A 614 -12.96 -3.24 0.24
CA GLY A 614 -12.36 -1.99 -0.28
C GLY A 614 -12.33 -0.92 0.80
N LEU A 615 -11.40 0.03 0.73
CA LEU A 615 -11.22 0.99 1.83
C LEU A 615 -12.43 1.95 1.94
N PRO A 616 -12.80 2.38 3.17
CA PRO A 616 -13.86 3.37 3.34
C PRO A 616 -13.45 4.73 2.77
N PHE A 617 -14.41 5.44 2.19
CA PHE A 617 -14.27 6.82 1.71
C PHE A 617 -15.57 7.59 1.96
N THR A 618 -15.53 8.91 1.90
CA THR A 618 -16.70 9.78 2.09
C THR A 618 -16.71 10.88 1.05
N TYR A 619 -17.91 11.33 0.70
CA TYR A 619 -18.12 12.44 -0.23
C TYR A 619 -19.42 13.17 0.14
N GLU A 620 -19.62 14.38 -0.38
CA GLU A 620 -20.85 15.15 -0.27
C GLU A 620 -21.42 15.41 -1.66
N HIS A 621 -22.69 15.07 -1.87
CA HIS A 621 -23.39 15.42 -3.09
C HIS A 621 -24.79 15.95 -2.79
N GLU A 622 -25.18 17.03 -3.46
CA GLU A 622 -26.44 17.76 -3.21
C GLU A 622 -26.64 18.14 -1.73
N GLY A 623 -25.54 18.44 -1.03
CA GLY A 623 -25.53 18.82 0.39
C GLY A 623 -25.72 17.65 1.35
N ILE A 624 -25.64 16.41 0.89
CA ILE A 624 -25.76 15.19 1.70
C ILE A 624 -24.41 14.49 1.75
N GLN A 625 -23.87 14.28 2.96
CA GLN A 625 -22.67 13.47 3.15
C GLN A 625 -22.99 11.97 3.05
N TYR A 626 -22.18 11.24 2.30
CA TYR A 626 -22.21 9.79 2.17
C TYR A 626 -20.93 9.16 2.71
N LEU A 627 -21.06 7.98 3.29
CA LEU A 627 -19.95 7.11 3.69
C LEU A 627 -20.07 5.80 2.92
N ALA A 628 -19.05 5.42 2.14
CA ALA A 628 -19.14 4.29 1.22
C ALA A 628 -17.91 3.39 1.24
N MET A 629 -18.10 2.11 0.90
CA MET A 629 -17.03 1.12 0.74
C MET A 629 -17.53 -0.13 0.01
N PHE A 630 -16.61 -0.90 -0.56
CA PHE A 630 -16.91 -2.26 -0.97
C PHE A 630 -16.93 -3.20 0.23
N VAL A 631 -17.97 -4.03 0.31
CA VAL A 631 -18.12 -5.13 1.27
C VAL A 631 -18.21 -6.48 0.53
N GLY A 632 -17.75 -7.56 1.14
CA GLY A 632 -17.77 -8.92 0.58
C GLY A 632 -16.81 -9.88 1.29
N GLY A 633 -16.51 -11.01 0.66
CA GLY A 633 -15.47 -11.94 1.13
C GLY A 633 -15.83 -12.76 2.37
N GLY A 634 -16.98 -12.50 3.01
CA GLY A 634 -17.55 -13.33 4.06
C GLY A 634 -18.51 -14.39 3.49
N THR A 635 -19.61 -14.63 4.20
CA THR A 635 -20.54 -15.73 3.90
C THR A 635 -21.71 -15.33 3.00
N ARG A 636 -21.86 -14.04 2.67
CA ARG A 636 -23.14 -13.48 2.20
C ARG A 636 -23.22 -13.12 0.72
N GLY A 637 -22.12 -13.14 -0.05
CA GLY A 637 -22.20 -13.01 -1.51
C GLY A 637 -20.96 -12.44 -2.17
N VAL A 638 -21.08 -12.11 -3.46
CA VAL A 638 -20.07 -11.36 -4.22
C VAL A 638 -19.87 -9.96 -3.64
N ALA A 639 -18.79 -9.28 -4.02
CA ALA A 639 -18.53 -7.93 -3.57
C ALA A 639 -19.67 -6.96 -3.98
N GLU A 640 -19.97 -6.00 -3.11
CA GLU A 640 -20.96 -4.96 -3.35
C GLU A 640 -20.43 -3.62 -2.84
N LEU A 641 -20.68 -2.54 -3.57
CA LEU A 641 -20.46 -1.17 -3.08
C LEU A 641 -21.71 -0.75 -2.30
N VAL A 642 -21.51 -0.26 -1.07
CA VAL A 642 -22.58 0.18 -0.18
C VAL A 642 -22.30 1.61 0.24
N ALA A 643 -23.32 2.46 0.19
CA ALA A 643 -23.25 3.83 0.69
C ALA A 643 -24.25 4.04 1.82
N TYR A 644 -23.82 4.76 2.86
CA TYR A 644 -24.59 5.17 4.02
C TYR A 644 -24.75 6.68 4.04
N THR A 645 -25.85 7.15 4.62
CA THR A 645 -26.06 8.58 4.90
C THR A 645 -26.98 8.77 6.11
N LEU A 646 -27.07 10.00 6.60
CA LEU A 646 -28.05 10.42 7.61
C LEU A 646 -29.41 10.64 6.95
N ARG A 647 -30.50 10.32 7.65
CA ARG A 647 -31.87 10.47 7.13
C ARG A 647 -32.54 11.79 7.45
#